data_AF-A0A2X0KSJ5-F1
#
_entry.id   AF-A0A2X0KSJ5-F1
#
_cell.length_a   1.000
_cell.length_b   1.000
_cell.length_c   1.000
_cell.angle_alpha   90.00
_cell.angle_beta   90.00
_cell.angle_gamma   90.00
#
_symmetry.space_group_name_H-M   'P 1'
#
loop_
_entity.id
_entity.type
_entity.pdbx_description
1 polymer ?
#
loop_
_entity_poly.entity_id
_entity_poly.type
_entity_poly.pdbx_seq_one_letter_code
_entity_poly.pdbx_strand_id
1 'polypeptide(L)'
;MSTGLALPSGPKATSLSLPTRPTAGTSASTTAGVAGAGAGTESAAGPKDASTSKDSTAVAVASTAGAEANAVIPGVHGIVPTLQNIVSTVNLDCRLDLKTIALHARNAEYSPKRFAAVIMRIREPKTTALVFASGKVVVTGAKSEDDSRLAARKYARIIQKLGFEAKFQDFKIQNIVGSCDVKFPIRLEGLAFAHGHFSSYEPELFPGLIYRMVKPKVVLLIFVSGKIVLTGAKFREEIYAAFANIYPVLSEFRKLGAQSQVISQQRFAISPGCSRNDRVRGRALMFCLVPPILPSSRFAQTVDLDPAMAVDTAEDSSLLWSTYRPGLYFGLRPLLPHDSLLYGLLWYRAPTSSSPTDSSSSPAPPKATKLDTKDVRHECTQSPGLTYEFKRHDPRMGCLQTIADDDLGIAMEVGFAKSRDGNGCGVRIEGRVLQADDEPLDRASRPDQFEFINYFGRLGARGTESDPQGTVVIAGEMTGLGKFEIRVRSDHGIISAKKYGFKVAPGEIWKAKDIIVDAINSQVLDGHTVEVESTLYAVHTTVDGSWTIDIFFNSDSGTTHMDTSSLTALLDSNRLQFHNRFRSCFELDRFGNFEASEVAFARSTLSNLLGGIGYFYGTSIVDRHFKYPWDREDGEDKGEAKSHPEIVPAQTLLTATPCRSFFPRGFYWDEGFHLLLINRWDLDLGLRIISSWADLIDQDGWIGREQILGEEARSRVGLARLVALGAWRNSESTDQLTPSRALRLQVPCELVPQLPAYANPPTLVMAVRAALQLVQRSASTSSSDDMKRTRSFLTSIYPKLKSHYESFRRTQRGQISGVRGRQARNSEEAWRWRGQSLNPDLLLTSGLDDYPRAEPPTRSDLHVDLICWMATFAETMKELAGACGEVEDRVRFEKEFEDVKGNIDDLHWSEEHQLYLDTTVDSRNISGFVVVRGYVCLFPLLLSLIPVDSPKLGATLEFMRDPQYPVRSYLDPDLLYGVEGFVYEAQSLCFLQTYATTPGPYQGRAQKEYKRTGFVFEQYNDKTGKGQRSYPFTGWSSLIVLSKSGVDEGLGCVRSC
;
A
#
# COMPACT_ATOMS: atom_id res chain seq x y z
N MET A 1 -4.32 54.20 44.24
CA MET A 1 -5.39 53.69 45.14
C MET A 1 -5.47 52.19 44.82
N SER A 2 -5.17 51.22 45.71
CA SER A 2 -5.71 50.94 47.06
C SER A 2 -7.20 50.57 46.99
N THR A 3 -7.75 49.45 47.51
CA THR A 3 -7.25 48.24 48.25
C THR A 3 -8.41 47.20 48.33
N GLY A 4 -8.29 45.90 48.64
CA GLY A 4 -7.13 45.01 48.86
C GLY A 4 -7.41 43.84 49.86
N LEU A 5 -6.98 42.60 49.55
CA LEU A 5 -6.92 41.36 50.38
C LEU A 5 -8.21 40.70 50.96
N ALA A 6 -8.35 39.38 50.79
CA ALA A 6 -8.94 38.42 51.77
C ALA A 6 -8.63 36.94 51.42
N LEU A 7 -8.55 36.06 52.44
CA LEU A 7 -8.38 34.59 52.37
C LEU A 7 -9.11 33.92 53.55
N PRO A 8 -9.63 32.68 53.36
CA PRO A 8 -9.50 31.63 54.39
C PRO A 8 -9.13 30.26 53.77
N SER A 9 -8.03 29.58 54.14
CA SER A 9 -7.71 28.90 55.41
C SER A 9 -8.42 27.55 55.63
N GLY A 10 -7.66 26.47 55.86
CA GLY A 10 -8.18 25.15 56.25
C GLY A 10 -7.28 24.41 57.26
N PRO A 11 -7.75 23.32 57.88
CA PRO A 11 -6.90 22.32 58.58
C PRO A 11 -7.27 20.87 58.20
N LYS A 12 -6.52 19.79 58.53
CA LYS A 12 -5.12 19.54 58.93
C LYS A 12 -4.85 18.04 58.69
N ALA A 13 -3.58 17.61 58.70
CA ALA A 13 -3.19 16.19 58.57
C ALA A 13 -2.71 15.59 59.91
N THR A 14 -2.70 14.25 60.00
CA THR A 14 -2.01 13.44 61.03
C THR A 14 -1.50 12.13 60.44
N SER A 15 -0.49 11.51 61.04
CA SER A 15 0.38 10.49 60.42
C SER A 15 0.82 9.37 61.38
N LEU A 16 1.65 8.45 60.87
CA LEU A 16 2.48 7.40 61.55
C LEU A 16 2.02 5.93 61.41
N SER A 17 2.91 4.99 61.79
CA SER A 17 3.19 3.78 61.00
C SER A 17 3.74 2.57 61.78
N LEU A 18 3.59 1.36 61.19
CA LEU A 18 4.27 0.07 61.50
C LEU A 18 3.93 -0.59 62.87
N PRO A 19 4.27 -1.88 63.18
CA PRO A 19 5.18 -2.81 62.47
C PRO A 19 4.65 -4.27 62.23
N THR A 20 5.61 -5.21 62.07
CA THR A 20 5.67 -6.57 61.48
C THR A 20 4.97 -7.79 62.14
N ARG A 21 4.72 -8.86 61.33
CA ARG A 21 4.84 -10.36 61.49
C ARG A 21 5.04 -11.00 62.90
N PRO A 22 4.61 -12.27 63.20
CA PRO A 22 4.99 -13.50 62.43
C PRO A 22 4.10 -14.80 62.47
N THR A 23 4.54 -15.84 61.74
CA THR A 23 4.45 -17.34 61.93
C THR A 23 3.14 -18.17 62.15
N ALA A 24 2.88 -19.07 61.18
CA ALA A 24 2.68 -20.56 61.22
C ALA A 24 1.88 -21.32 62.33
N GLY A 25 1.09 -22.34 61.93
CA GLY A 25 0.49 -23.35 62.84
C GLY A 25 -0.33 -24.50 62.18
N THR A 26 0.02 -25.74 62.50
CA THR A 26 -0.33 -27.09 61.97
C THR A 26 -1.77 -27.69 62.07
N SER A 27 -2.11 -28.53 61.06
CA SER A 27 -2.65 -29.92 61.11
C SER A 27 -4.15 -30.33 61.32
N ALA A 28 -4.44 -31.54 60.82
CA ALA A 28 -5.39 -32.58 61.33
C ALA A 28 -6.86 -32.70 60.80
N SER A 29 -7.00 -33.48 59.71
CA SER A 29 -7.67 -34.82 59.66
C SER A 29 -9.21 -35.06 59.50
N THR A 30 -9.47 -36.16 58.75
CA THR A 30 -10.48 -37.25 58.90
C THR A 30 -11.93 -37.17 58.35
N THR A 31 -12.28 -38.29 57.65
CA THR A 31 -13.60 -38.98 57.51
C THR A 31 -14.79 -38.29 56.79
N ALA A 32 -15.72 -38.98 56.11
CA ALA A 32 -15.76 -40.33 55.47
C ALA A 32 -17.08 -40.53 54.66
N GLY A 33 -17.16 -41.54 53.77
CA GLY A 33 -18.41 -42.36 53.66
C GLY A 33 -19.07 -42.69 52.30
N VAL A 34 -18.81 -43.91 51.78
CA VAL A 34 -19.80 -44.96 51.34
C VAL A 34 -20.79 -44.77 50.14
N ALA A 35 -20.58 -45.62 49.09
CA ALA A 35 -21.48 -46.44 48.22
C ALA A 35 -22.74 -45.87 47.47
N GLY A 36 -23.26 -46.49 46.38
CA GLY A 36 -22.75 -47.58 45.51
C GLY A 36 -23.82 -48.38 44.70
N ALA A 37 -23.41 -49.08 43.60
CA ALA A 37 -24.15 -50.04 42.71
C ALA A 37 -25.35 -49.51 41.86
N GLY A 38 -25.86 -50.12 40.76
CA GLY A 38 -25.51 -51.31 39.91
C GLY A 38 -26.78 -52.02 39.32
N ALA A 39 -26.82 -52.84 38.24
CA ALA A 39 -25.96 -53.15 37.07
C ALA A 39 -26.67 -54.13 36.04
N GLY A 40 -26.27 -54.19 34.75
CA GLY A 40 -26.63 -55.24 33.73
C GLY A 40 -27.78 -54.93 32.72
N THR A 41 -28.07 -55.65 31.61
CA THR A 41 -27.36 -56.72 30.81
C THR A 41 -28.14 -57.13 29.51
N GLU A 42 -27.44 -57.50 28.41
CA GLU A 42 -27.83 -58.50 27.33
C GLU A 42 -29.11 -58.32 26.43
N SER A 43 -29.38 -59.00 25.29
CA SER A 43 -28.54 -59.52 24.16
C SER A 43 -29.34 -59.91 22.87
N ALA A 44 -28.69 -59.82 21.68
CA ALA A 44 -28.57 -60.81 20.55
C ALA A 44 -29.65 -61.15 19.46
N ALA A 45 -29.13 -61.60 18.29
CA ALA A 45 -29.70 -62.38 17.14
C ALA A 45 -30.38 -61.68 15.91
N GLY A 46 -30.30 -62.34 14.74
CA GLY A 46 -30.85 -62.00 13.39
C GLY A 46 -31.18 -63.31 12.61
N PRO A 47 -30.95 -63.49 11.28
CA PRO A 47 -30.60 -62.59 10.15
C PRO A 47 -31.34 -62.95 8.80
N LYS A 48 -30.70 -62.75 7.62
CA LYS A 48 -31.03 -63.21 6.22
C LYS A 48 -31.94 -62.32 5.36
N ASP A 49 -31.88 -62.28 4.01
CA ASP A 49 -30.94 -62.67 2.91
C ASP A 49 -31.49 -61.98 1.62
N ALA A 50 -30.82 -61.64 0.50
CA ALA A 50 -29.41 -61.49 0.08
C ALA A 50 -29.39 -60.79 -1.35
N SER A 51 -28.24 -60.77 -2.07
CA SER A 51 -28.01 -60.26 -3.46
C SER A 51 -27.95 -58.73 -3.67
N THR A 52 -27.12 -58.10 -4.54
CA THR A 52 -25.98 -58.48 -5.42
C THR A 52 -25.36 -57.15 -5.94
N SER A 53 -24.09 -56.99 -6.35
CA SER A 53 -22.81 -57.73 -6.18
C SER A 53 -21.65 -56.99 -6.91
N LYS A 54 -20.39 -57.32 -6.58
CA LYS A 54 -19.10 -56.96 -7.25
C LYS A 54 -18.54 -55.54 -7.05
N ASP A 55 -17.22 -55.33 -7.03
CA ASP A 55 -16.09 -56.17 -6.55
C ASP A 55 -14.83 -55.29 -6.42
N SER A 56 -14.04 -55.47 -5.36
CA SER A 56 -12.65 -54.98 -5.31
C SER A 56 -11.83 -55.88 -4.38
N THR A 57 -10.94 -56.69 -4.96
CA THR A 57 -10.19 -57.72 -4.24
C THR A 57 -8.97 -57.16 -3.50
N ALA A 58 -8.86 -57.53 -2.22
CA ALA A 58 -7.65 -57.34 -1.43
C ALA A 58 -6.70 -58.55 -1.56
N VAL A 59 -5.42 -58.34 -1.27
CA VAL A 59 -4.46 -59.41 -0.92
C VAL A 59 -3.77 -58.99 0.37
N ALA A 60 -3.66 -59.91 1.32
CA ALA A 60 -3.07 -59.68 2.64
C ALA A 60 -2.07 -60.80 2.97
N VAL A 61 -1.01 -60.48 3.72
CA VAL A 61 -0.05 -61.47 4.23
C VAL A 61 0.34 -61.17 5.68
N ALA A 62 0.11 -62.18 6.52
CA ALA A 62 0.69 -62.58 7.82
C ALA A 62 1.58 -61.64 8.68
N SER A 63 1.53 -61.93 9.98
CA SER A 63 2.33 -61.35 11.06
C SER A 63 3.53 -62.22 11.49
N THR A 64 4.64 -61.59 11.87
CA THR A 64 5.69 -62.15 12.74
C THR A 64 6.13 -61.10 13.78
N ALA A 65 6.76 -61.52 14.88
CA ALA A 65 7.06 -60.65 16.02
C ALA A 65 8.56 -60.62 16.37
N GLY A 66 9.03 -59.47 16.86
CA GLY A 66 10.20 -59.38 17.74
C GLY A 66 11.59 -59.20 17.09
N ALA A 67 11.92 -57.98 16.67
CA ALA A 67 13.30 -57.46 16.65
C ALA A 67 13.29 -55.92 16.53
N GLU A 68 14.27 -55.22 17.12
CA GLU A 68 14.48 -53.79 16.88
C GLU A 68 15.17 -53.57 15.52
N ALA A 69 14.38 -53.18 14.51
CA ALA A 69 14.88 -52.91 13.17
C ALA A 69 15.09 -51.40 12.93
N ASN A 70 16.32 -50.92 13.08
CA ASN A 70 16.70 -49.61 12.53
C ASN A 70 16.62 -49.66 11.01
N ALA A 71 15.67 -48.91 10.41
CA ALA A 71 15.49 -48.84 8.98
C ALA A 71 16.64 -48.04 8.32
N VAL A 72 17.71 -48.74 7.93
CA VAL A 72 18.84 -48.15 7.19
C VAL A 72 18.37 -47.78 5.78
N ILE A 73 18.25 -46.48 5.52
CA ILE A 73 17.90 -45.95 4.19
C ILE A 73 19.13 -46.10 3.27
N PRO A 74 19.02 -46.77 2.11
CA PRO A 74 20.14 -46.88 1.17
C PRO A 74 20.61 -45.50 0.68
N GLY A 75 21.91 -45.22 0.83
CA GLY A 75 22.54 -44.00 0.30
C GLY A 75 22.77 -42.85 1.29
N VAL A 76 22.31 -42.93 2.54
CA VAL A 76 22.53 -41.86 3.55
C VAL A 76 23.43 -42.35 4.69
N HIS A 77 24.62 -41.77 4.82
CA HIS A 77 25.57 -42.10 5.89
C HIS A 77 25.10 -41.59 7.27
N GLY A 78 24.31 -42.40 7.97
CA GLY A 78 24.17 -42.34 9.45
C GLY A 78 23.35 -41.19 10.04
N ILE A 79 22.70 -40.34 9.23
CA ILE A 79 21.88 -39.23 9.71
C ILE A 79 20.42 -39.68 9.80
N VAL A 80 19.86 -39.69 11.02
CA VAL A 80 18.48 -40.11 11.30
C VAL A 80 17.70 -38.98 12.00
N PRO A 81 16.49 -38.61 11.52
CA PRO A 81 15.60 -37.68 12.21
C PRO A 81 15.23 -38.11 13.62
N THR A 82 15.26 -37.16 14.56
CA THR A 82 14.88 -37.35 15.96
C THR A 82 13.52 -36.72 16.24
N LEU A 83 12.64 -37.39 16.98
CA LEU A 83 11.33 -36.83 17.35
C LEU A 83 11.48 -35.82 18.51
N GLN A 84 10.91 -34.63 18.35
CA GLN A 84 11.05 -33.52 19.29
C GLN A 84 9.75 -33.18 20.03
N ASN A 85 8.60 -33.30 19.38
CA ASN A 85 7.29 -33.01 19.96
C ASN A 85 6.18 -33.79 19.24
N ILE A 86 5.23 -34.32 20.00
CA ILE A 86 4.05 -35.03 19.48
C ILE A 86 2.79 -34.41 20.08
N VAL A 87 1.90 -33.97 19.18
CA VAL A 87 0.59 -33.42 19.49
C VAL A 87 -0.47 -34.50 19.29
N SER A 88 -1.29 -34.73 20.31
CA SER A 88 -2.41 -35.67 20.25
C SER A 88 -3.71 -35.04 20.73
N THR A 89 -4.83 -35.67 20.38
CA THR A 89 -6.15 -35.35 20.91
C THR A 89 -6.79 -36.58 21.54
N VAL A 90 -7.61 -36.36 22.56
CA VAL A 90 -8.53 -37.34 23.13
C VAL A 90 -9.90 -36.66 23.36
N ASN A 91 -10.99 -37.42 23.21
CA ASN A 91 -12.33 -37.00 23.59
C ASN A 91 -12.68 -37.61 24.95
N LEU A 92 -13.21 -36.80 25.87
CA LEU A 92 -13.64 -37.23 27.20
C LEU A 92 -15.13 -37.64 27.29
N ASP A 93 -15.90 -37.46 26.21
CA ASP A 93 -17.30 -37.90 26.09
C ASP A 93 -18.24 -37.38 27.21
N CYS A 94 -17.96 -36.16 27.68
CA CYS A 94 -18.76 -35.46 28.66
C CYS A 94 -18.59 -33.94 28.52
N ARG A 95 -19.61 -33.17 28.97
CA ARG A 95 -19.48 -31.71 29.11
C ARG A 95 -18.70 -31.38 30.38
N LEU A 96 -17.84 -30.37 30.29
CA LEU A 96 -16.90 -30.02 31.36
C LEU A 96 -17.10 -28.56 31.79
N ASP A 97 -17.35 -28.33 33.09
CA ASP A 97 -17.26 -26.97 33.63
C ASP A 97 -15.79 -26.59 33.85
N LEU A 98 -15.32 -25.71 32.98
CA LEU A 98 -13.97 -25.18 32.99
C LEU A 98 -13.66 -24.34 34.23
N LYS A 99 -14.67 -23.72 34.87
CA LYS A 99 -14.47 -22.97 36.13
C LYS A 99 -14.16 -23.92 37.28
N THR A 100 -14.97 -24.95 37.48
CA THR A 100 -14.76 -25.99 38.49
C THR A 100 -13.43 -26.72 38.27
N ILE A 101 -13.04 -27.03 37.03
CA ILE A 101 -11.72 -27.62 36.74
C ILE A 101 -10.60 -26.64 37.14
N ALA A 102 -10.66 -25.37 36.74
CA ALA A 102 -9.61 -24.40 37.03
C ALA A 102 -9.44 -24.10 38.53
N LEU A 103 -10.51 -24.16 39.32
CA LEU A 103 -10.49 -23.93 40.77
C LEU A 103 -9.91 -25.11 41.56
N HIS A 104 -10.09 -26.35 41.10
CA HIS A 104 -9.74 -27.56 41.86
C HIS A 104 -8.54 -28.34 41.29
N ALA A 105 -8.18 -28.13 40.02
CA ALA A 105 -7.03 -28.77 39.40
C ALA A 105 -5.72 -28.03 39.72
N ARG A 106 -4.70 -28.77 40.18
CA ARG A 106 -3.35 -28.22 40.37
C ARG A 106 -2.68 -27.96 39.02
N ASN A 107 -1.98 -26.83 38.90
CA ASN A 107 -1.34 -26.36 37.66
C ASN A 107 -2.33 -26.20 36.49
N ALA A 108 -3.50 -25.62 36.77
CA ALA A 108 -4.49 -25.23 35.77
C ALA A 108 -4.57 -23.70 35.66
N GLU A 109 -4.63 -23.18 34.43
CA GLU A 109 -4.78 -21.77 34.10
C GLU A 109 -6.06 -21.60 33.26
N TYR A 110 -6.93 -20.64 33.60
CA TYR A 110 -8.16 -20.36 32.83
C TYR A 110 -8.46 -18.86 32.80
N SER A 111 -8.68 -18.33 31.60
CA SER A 111 -9.05 -16.92 31.40
C SER A 111 -9.96 -16.82 30.18
N PRO A 112 -11.30 -16.94 30.34
CA PRO A 112 -12.23 -17.03 29.21
C PRO A 112 -12.26 -15.77 28.33
N LYS A 113 -11.85 -14.60 28.86
CA LYS A 113 -11.67 -13.37 28.07
C LYS A 113 -10.46 -13.42 27.12
N ARG A 114 -9.54 -14.39 27.28
CA ARG A 114 -8.33 -14.57 26.47
C ARG A 114 -8.36 -15.88 25.67
N PHE A 115 -8.86 -16.97 26.25
CA PHE A 115 -8.94 -18.27 25.60
C PHE A 115 -10.01 -19.17 26.25
N ALA A 116 -10.85 -19.81 25.44
CA ALA A 116 -12.03 -20.57 25.88
C ALA A 116 -11.73 -22.03 26.32
N ALA A 117 -10.55 -22.28 26.89
CA ALA A 117 -10.12 -23.60 27.36
C ALA A 117 -9.24 -23.48 28.63
N VAL A 118 -9.23 -24.52 29.46
CA VAL A 118 -8.32 -24.61 30.61
C VAL A 118 -6.98 -25.17 30.14
N ILE A 119 -5.88 -24.50 30.48
CA ILE A 119 -4.52 -24.97 30.23
C ILE A 119 -4.05 -25.74 31.47
N MET A 120 -3.78 -27.04 31.34
CA MET A 120 -3.30 -27.90 32.42
C MET A 120 -1.87 -28.39 32.14
N ARG A 121 -1.06 -28.60 33.19
CA ARG A 121 0.35 -29.04 33.02
C ARG A 121 0.76 -30.14 34.00
N ILE A 122 1.39 -31.20 33.49
CA ILE A 122 1.99 -32.29 34.29
C ILE A 122 3.49 -32.40 34.03
N ARG A 123 4.24 -32.80 35.06
CA ARG A 123 5.71 -32.89 35.01
C ARG A 123 6.23 -34.14 34.29
N GLU A 124 5.46 -35.23 34.27
CA GLU A 124 5.93 -36.54 33.82
C GLU A 124 4.82 -37.34 33.11
N PRO A 125 4.95 -37.60 31.80
CA PRO A 125 5.88 -36.92 30.89
C PRO A 125 5.56 -35.42 30.80
N LYS A 126 6.60 -34.60 30.64
CA LYS A 126 6.51 -33.12 30.72
C LYS A 126 5.66 -32.57 29.56
N THR A 127 4.39 -32.33 29.82
CA THR A 127 3.38 -32.01 28.81
C THR A 127 2.45 -30.88 29.26
N THR A 128 1.76 -30.28 28.30
CA THR A 128 0.64 -29.35 28.53
C THR A 128 -0.60 -29.88 27.83
N ALA A 129 -1.78 -29.69 28.42
CA ALA A 129 -3.07 -30.00 27.82
C ALA A 129 -3.96 -28.76 27.74
N LEU A 130 -4.75 -28.66 26.67
CA LEU A 130 -5.83 -27.69 26.50
C LEU A 130 -7.16 -28.44 26.61
N VAL A 131 -7.95 -28.15 27.65
CA VAL A 131 -9.21 -28.82 27.97
C VAL A 131 -10.38 -27.91 27.63
N PHE A 132 -11.23 -28.34 26.69
CA PHE A 132 -12.38 -27.59 26.21
C PHE A 132 -13.68 -28.04 26.88
N ALA A 133 -14.67 -27.15 26.98
CA ALA A 133 -15.97 -27.42 27.63
C ALA A 133 -16.80 -28.53 26.94
N SER A 134 -16.41 -28.94 25.74
CA SER A 134 -16.96 -30.06 24.95
C SER A 134 -16.38 -31.44 25.32
N GLY A 135 -15.45 -31.51 26.28
CA GLY A 135 -14.74 -32.77 26.60
C GLY A 135 -13.54 -33.06 25.71
N LYS A 136 -13.31 -32.30 24.63
CA LYS A 136 -12.10 -32.43 23.80
C LYS A 136 -10.87 -31.95 24.59
N VAL A 137 -9.80 -32.74 24.54
CA VAL A 137 -8.49 -32.39 25.11
C VAL A 137 -7.41 -32.50 24.04
N VAL A 138 -6.58 -31.46 23.91
CA VAL A 138 -5.38 -31.43 23.05
C VAL A 138 -4.15 -31.51 23.94
N VAL A 139 -3.22 -32.43 23.69
CA VAL A 139 -2.00 -32.63 24.50
C VAL A 139 -0.76 -32.35 23.66
N THR A 140 0.21 -31.63 24.22
CA THR A 140 1.47 -31.22 23.58
C THR A 140 2.69 -31.41 24.51
N GLY A 141 3.89 -31.50 23.93
CA GLY A 141 5.18 -31.60 24.65
C GLY A 141 5.71 -33.02 24.86
N ALA A 142 4.99 -34.05 24.41
CA ALA A 142 5.44 -35.43 24.49
C ALA A 142 6.54 -35.72 23.47
N LYS A 143 7.54 -36.54 23.82
CA LYS A 143 8.65 -36.93 22.92
C LYS A 143 8.41 -38.25 22.19
N SER A 144 7.56 -39.12 22.74
CA SER A 144 7.13 -40.37 22.12
C SER A 144 5.60 -40.45 22.02
N GLU A 145 5.12 -41.35 21.16
CA GLU A 145 3.68 -41.59 20.99
C GLU A 145 3.06 -42.19 22.26
N ASP A 146 3.80 -43.06 22.93
CA ASP A 146 3.43 -43.67 24.22
C ASP A 146 3.43 -42.65 25.35
N ASP A 147 4.39 -41.70 25.40
CA ASP A 147 4.32 -40.54 26.31
C ASP A 147 3.07 -39.71 26.05
N SER A 148 2.73 -39.46 24.77
CA SER A 148 1.55 -38.67 24.41
C SER A 148 0.26 -39.37 24.85
N ARG A 149 0.18 -40.69 24.67
CA ARG A 149 -0.93 -41.54 25.14
C ARG A 149 -0.99 -41.63 26.67
N LEU A 150 0.14 -41.76 27.35
CA LEU A 150 0.26 -41.79 28.80
C LEU A 150 -0.14 -40.43 29.41
N ALA A 151 0.29 -39.32 28.81
CA ALA A 151 -0.11 -37.97 29.18
C ALA A 151 -1.62 -37.79 29.07
N ALA A 152 -2.21 -38.12 27.90
CA ALA A 152 -3.65 -38.03 27.68
C ALA A 152 -4.44 -38.86 28.71
N ARG A 153 -3.98 -40.09 29.04
CA ARG A 153 -4.58 -40.92 30.10
C ARG A 153 -4.43 -40.30 31.49
N LYS A 154 -3.28 -39.68 31.80
CA LYS A 154 -3.07 -38.93 33.07
C LYS A 154 -4.01 -37.73 33.17
N TYR A 155 -4.19 -36.94 32.10
CA TYR A 155 -5.16 -35.83 32.08
C TYR A 155 -6.60 -36.31 32.25
N ALA A 156 -7.03 -37.32 31.49
CA ALA A 156 -8.36 -37.93 31.67
C ALA A 156 -8.59 -38.41 33.11
N ARG A 157 -7.59 -39.05 33.74
CA ARG A 157 -7.67 -39.52 35.14
C ARG A 157 -7.66 -38.39 36.16
N ILE A 158 -7.12 -37.21 35.84
CA ILE A 158 -7.28 -36.00 36.68
C ILE A 158 -8.72 -35.49 36.58
N ILE A 159 -9.28 -35.36 35.38
CA ILE A 159 -10.67 -34.92 35.18
C ILE A 159 -11.67 -35.87 35.87
N GLN A 160 -11.47 -37.19 35.77
CA GLN A 160 -12.25 -38.18 36.56
C GLN A 160 -12.17 -37.94 38.07
N LYS A 161 -11.00 -37.60 38.61
CA LYS A 161 -10.81 -37.31 40.05
C LYS A 161 -11.44 -35.99 40.50
N LEU A 162 -11.90 -35.16 39.57
CA LEU A 162 -12.63 -33.91 39.84
C LEU A 162 -14.16 -34.09 39.75
N GLY A 163 -14.65 -35.33 39.61
CA GLY A 163 -16.08 -35.65 39.63
C GLY A 163 -16.77 -35.73 38.27
N PHE A 164 -16.05 -35.56 37.16
CA PHE A 164 -16.61 -35.67 35.81
C PHE A 164 -16.54 -37.10 35.27
N GLU A 165 -17.59 -37.57 34.58
CA GLU A 165 -17.68 -38.90 33.97
C GLU A 165 -16.83 -39.07 32.68
N ALA A 166 -15.58 -38.58 32.71
CA ALA A 166 -14.69 -38.58 31.56
C ALA A 166 -14.27 -40.01 31.13
N LYS A 167 -14.64 -40.40 29.92
CA LYS A 167 -14.24 -41.67 29.26
C LYS A 167 -13.01 -41.40 28.39
N PHE A 168 -12.17 -42.40 28.09
CA PHE A 168 -11.00 -42.21 27.23
C PHE A 168 -11.32 -42.64 25.79
N GLN A 169 -11.78 -41.73 24.94
CA GLN A 169 -12.19 -42.00 23.56
C GLN A 169 -11.39 -41.21 22.52
N ASP A 170 -11.42 -41.62 21.25
CA ASP A 170 -10.82 -40.89 20.12
C ASP A 170 -9.34 -40.48 20.27
N PHE A 171 -8.51 -41.26 20.98
CA PHE A 171 -7.08 -40.96 21.06
C PHE A 171 -6.42 -41.03 19.68
N LYS A 172 -6.02 -39.88 19.16
CA LYS A 172 -5.48 -39.70 17.79
C LYS A 172 -4.26 -38.79 17.83
N ILE A 173 -3.16 -39.20 17.20
CA ILE A 173 -2.02 -38.31 16.93
C ILE A 173 -2.45 -37.33 15.83
N GLN A 174 -2.16 -36.04 16.04
CA GLN A 174 -2.53 -34.96 15.11
C GLN A 174 -1.31 -34.42 14.37
N ASN A 175 -0.15 -34.36 15.01
CA ASN A 175 1.09 -33.84 14.45
C ASN A 175 2.31 -34.44 15.18
N ILE A 176 3.30 -34.90 14.43
CA ILE A 176 4.64 -35.31 14.88
C ILE A 176 5.66 -34.31 14.32
N VAL A 177 6.52 -33.79 15.20
CA VAL A 177 7.62 -32.89 14.85
C VAL A 177 8.94 -33.65 14.97
N GLY A 178 9.66 -33.77 13.86
CA GLY A 178 11.02 -34.32 13.80
C GLY A 178 12.08 -33.24 13.58
N SER A 179 13.34 -33.57 13.86
CA SER A 179 14.49 -32.72 13.51
C SER A 179 15.73 -33.53 13.16
N CYS A 180 16.50 -33.06 12.18
CA CYS A 180 17.81 -33.58 11.81
C CYS A 180 18.77 -32.44 11.48
N ASP A 181 20.03 -32.80 11.21
CA ASP A 181 21.11 -31.89 10.85
C ASP A 181 21.99 -32.62 9.84
N VAL A 182 22.04 -32.14 8.59
CA VAL A 182 22.74 -32.80 7.48
C VAL A 182 24.26 -32.60 7.52
N LYS A 183 24.79 -31.87 8.50
CA LYS A 183 26.25 -31.67 8.73
C LYS A 183 26.98 -30.92 7.62
N PHE A 184 26.26 -30.21 6.75
CA PHE A 184 26.84 -29.29 5.79
C PHE A 184 25.96 -28.05 5.57
N PRO A 185 26.55 -26.87 5.28
CA PRO A 185 25.80 -25.66 4.99
C PRO A 185 25.11 -25.71 3.62
N ILE A 186 23.93 -25.10 3.51
CA ILE A 186 23.05 -25.17 2.33
C ILE A 186 22.86 -23.77 1.71
N ARG A 187 22.91 -23.68 0.38
CA ARG A 187 22.60 -22.49 -0.43
C ARG A 187 21.09 -22.38 -0.63
N LEU A 188 20.41 -21.93 0.44
CA LEU A 188 18.96 -21.75 0.46
C LEU A 188 18.45 -20.85 -0.67
N GLU A 189 19.26 -19.88 -1.10
CA GLU A 189 18.96 -18.96 -2.20
C GLU A 189 18.79 -19.73 -3.53
N GLY A 190 19.68 -20.68 -3.79
CA GLY A 190 19.62 -21.53 -4.99
C GLY A 190 18.57 -22.63 -4.88
N LEU A 191 18.36 -23.18 -3.67
CA LEU A 191 17.29 -24.14 -3.40
C LEU A 191 15.90 -23.50 -3.58
N ALA A 192 15.71 -22.27 -3.11
CA ALA A 192 14.48 -21.49 -3.28
C ALA A 192 14.19 -21.18 -4.75
N PHE A 193 15.22 -20.84 -5.52
CA PHE A 193 15.10 -20.62 -6.96
C PHE A 193 14.70 -21.91 -7.70
N ALA A 194 15.39 -23.02 -7.46
CA ALA A 194 15.16 -24.28 -8.17
C ALA A 194 13.87 -25.01 -7.74
N HIS A 195 13.47 -24.93 -6.46
CA HIS A 195 12.30 -25.62 -5.92
C HIS A 195 11.14 -24.67 -5.57
N GLY A 196 11.08 -23.47 -6.15
CA GLY A 196 10.13 -22.40 -5.84
C GLY A 196 8.62 -22.68 -6.04
N HIS A 197 8.24 -23.90 -6.43
CA HIS A 197 6.86 -24.40 -6.37
C HIS A 197 6.54 -25.07 -5.01
N PHE A 198 7.56 -25.54 -4.29
CA PHE A 198 7.46 -26.20 -2.99
C PHE A 198 8.10 -25.38 -1.86
N SER A 199 9.05 -24.49 -2.17
CA SER A 199 9.78 -23.68 -1.17
C SER A 199 9.41 -22.20 -1.15
N SER A 200 9.31 -21.63 0.05
CA SER A 200 9.32 -20.17 0.32
C SER A 200 10.52 -19.85 1.22
N TYR A 201 11.21 -18.74 0.96
CA TYR A 201 12.40 -18.31 1.71
C TYR A 201 12.52 -16.79 1.66
N GLU A 202 12.18 -16.15 2.78
CA GLU A 202 12.18 -14.70 2.97
C GLU A 202 12.98 -14.42 4.24
N PRO A 203 14.33 -14.30 4.16
CA PRO A 203 15.20 -14.30 5.34
C PRO A 203 14.93 -13.16 6.32
N GLU A 204 14.39 -12.03 5.83
CA GLU A 204 13.98 -10.87 6.64
C GLU A 204 12.74 -11.16 7.53
N LEU A 205 11.89 -12.12 7.13
CA LEU A 205 10.72 -12.55 7.92
C LEU A 205 10.98 -13.83 8.70
N PHE A 206 11.76 -14.77 8.15
CA PHE A 206 12.10 -16.03 8.80
C PHE A 206 13.44 -16.59 8.27
N PRO A 207 14.44 -16.88 9.13
CA PRO A 207 15.81 -17.23 8.72
C PRO A 207 15.98 -18.68 8.20
N GLY A 208 14.91 -19.31 7.73
CA GLY A 208 14.92 -20.68 7.20
C GLY A 208 13.97 -20.82 6.01
N LEU A 209 14.32 -21.71 5.08
CA LEU A 209 13.50 -22.02 3.91
C LEU A 209 12.38 -23.00 4.30
N ILE A 210 11.15 -22.64 4.00
CA ILE A 210 9.93 -23.41 4.27
C ILE A 210 9.62 -24.27 3.05
N TYR A 211 9.94 -25.57 3.10
CA TYR A 211 9.70 -26.54 2.03
C TYR A 211 8.44 -27.37 2.30
N ARG A 212 7.43 -27.28 1.44
CA ARG A 212 6.15 -28.00 1.53
C ARG A 212 6.19 -29.25 0.66
N MET A 213 6.42 -30.41 1.26
CA MET A 213 6.46 -31.69 0.56
C MET A 213 5.05 -32.25 0.33
N VAL A 214 4.78 -32.72 -0.89
CA VAL A 214 3.45 -33.23 -1.28
C VAL A 214 3.25 -34.70 -0.88
N LYS A 215 4.31 -35.52 -0.97
CA LYS A 215 4.31 -36.94 -0.60
C LYS A 215 5.61 -37.31 0.15
N PRO A 216 5.56 -37.71 1.43
CA PRO A 216 4.41 -37.55 2.35
C PRO A 216 4.07 -36.06 2.57
N LYS A 217 2.87 -35.78 3.08
CA LYS A 217 2.34 -34.40 3.20
C LYS A 217 2.89 -33.70 4.45
N VAL A 218 4.13 -33.22 4.38
CA VAL A 218 4.84 -32.58 5.51
C VAL A 218 5.46 -31.25 5.12
N VAL A 219 5.77 -30.41 6.10
CA VAL A 219 6.49 -29.14 5.92
C VAL A 219 7.82 -29.19 6.65
N LEU A 220 8.90 -28.91 5.93
CA LEU A 220 10.27 -28.87 6.42
C LEU A 220 10.74 -27.41 6.53
N LEU A 221 11.40 -27.07 7.63
CA LEU A 221 12.07 -25.79 7.85
C LEU A 221 13.57 -26.04 7.76
N ILE A 222 14.22 -25.49 6.73
CA ILE A 222 15.59 -25.83 6.31
C ILE A 222 16.48 -24.61 6.49
N PHE A 223 17.49 -24.70 7.35
CA PHE A 223 18.35 -23.57 7.72
C PHE A 223 19.70 -23.62 6.98
N VAL A 224 20.32 -22.45 6.77
CA VAL A 224 21.63 -22.30 6.09
C VAL A 224 22.71 -23.18 6.74
N SER A 225 22.58 -23.47 8.03
CA SER A 225 23.47 -24.31 8.84
C SER A 225 23.35 -25.84 8.60
N GLY A 226 22.41 -26.29 7.77
CA GLY A 226 22.14 -27.73 7.56
C GLY A 226 21.15 -28.34 8.56
N LYS A 227 20.67 -27.58 9.55
CA LYS A 227 19.58 -28.01 10.45
C LYS A 227 18.24 -28.03 9.71
N ILE A 228 17.42 -29.04 10.02
CA ILE A 228 16.09 -29.25 9.42
C ILE A 228 15.10 -29.59 10.53
N VAL A 229 13.91 -28.98 10.49
CA VAL A 229 12.76 -29.35 11.35
C VAL A 229 11.61 -29.80 10.45
N LEU A 230 11.10 -31.02 10.64
CA LEU A 230 10.00 -31.60 9.88
C LEU A 230 8.71 -31.57 10.70
N THR A 231 7.59 -31.15 10.10
CA THR A 231 6.31 -30.93 10.77
C THR A 231 5.13 -31.38 9.91
N GLY A 232 3.99 -31.71 10.52
CA GLY A 232 2.74 -32.05 9.83
C GLY A 232 2.53 -33.54 9.57
N ALA A 233 3.53 -34.39 9.89
CA ALA A 233 3.39 -35.83 9.86
C ALA A 233 2.38 -36.32 10.92
N LYS A 234 1.69 -37.41 10.63
CA LYS A 234 0.82 -38.14 11.59
C LYS A 234 1.44 -39.46 12.02
N PHE A 235 2.30 -40.04 11.20
CA PHE A 235 3.03 -41.28 11.45
C PHE A 235 4.55 -41.02 11.42
N ARG A 236 5.33 -41.78 12.20
CA ARG A 236 6.79 -41.57 12.28
C ARG A 236 7.49 -41.90 10.95
N GLU A 237 6.92 -42.83 10.20
CA GLU A 237 7.35 -43.28 8.88
C GLU A 237 7.34 -42.12 7.87
N GLU A 238 6.41 -41.16 8.00
CA GLU A 238 6.35 -39.97 7.15
C GLU A 238 7.53 -39.01 7.40
N ILE A 239 8.04 -38.92 8.64
CA ILE A 239 9.23 -38.13 8.96
C ILE A 239 10.47 -38.75 8.30
N TYR A 240 10.62 -40.07 8.35
CA TYR A 240 11.75 -40.78 7.73
C TYR A 240 11.68 -40.74 6.20
N ALA A 241 10.51 -40.99 5.60
CA ALA A 241 10.32 -40.91 4.16
C ALA A 241 10.52 -39.47 3.62
N ALA A 242 10.06 -38.44 4.35
CA ALA A 242 10.30 -37.05 3.96
C ALA A 242 11.80 -36.69 3.98
N PHE A 243 12.53 -37.17 4.99
CA PHE A 243 13.97 -36.94 5.04
C PHE A 243 14.72 -37.67 3.92
N ALA A 244 14.35 -38.92 3.63
CA ALA A 244 14.89 -39.67 2.49
C ALA A 244 14.66 -38.95 1.15
N ASN A 245 13.46 -38.39 0.95
CA ASN A 245 13.10 -37.67 -0.27
C ASN A 245 13.83 -36.32 -0.43
N ILE A 246 14.10 -35.59 0.66
CA ILE A 246 14.73 -34.25 0.59
C ILE A 246 16.26 -34.32 0.57
N TYR A 247 16.88 -35.33 1.20
CA TYR A 247 18.33 -35.37 1.41
C TYR A 247 19.18 -35.31 0.11
N PRO A 248 18.82 -35.99 -1.01
CA PRO A 248 19.52 -35.84 -2.28
C PRO A 248 19.52 -34.39 -2.78
N VAL A 249 18.33 -33.76 -2.80
CA VAL A 249 18.15 -32.36 -3.21
C VAL A 249 19.06 -31.43 -2.40
N LEU A 250 19.07 -31.56 -1.06
CA LEU A 250 19.90 -30.67 -0.23
C LEU A 250 21.40 -30.87 -0.47
N SER A 251 21.82 -32.08 -0.88
CA SER A 251 23.21 -32.38 -1.22
C SER A 251 23.67 -31.65 -2.48
N GLU A 252 22.78 -31.42 -3.46
CA GLU A 252 23.05 -30.61 -4.66
C GLU A 252 23.25 -29.12 -4.32
N PHE A 253 22.52 -28.61 -3.32
CA PHE A 253 22.62 -27.22 -2.86
C PHE A 253 23.62 -27.01 -1.71
N ARG A 254 24.50 -27.98 -1.44
CA ARG A 254 25.60 -27.85 -0.47
C ARG A 254 26.54 -26.69 -0.84
N LYS A 255 26.78 -25.75 0.09
CA LYS A 255 27.81 -24.71 -0.09
C LYS A 255 29.19 -25.39 -0.05
N LEU A 256 29.90 -25.40 -1.18
CA LEU A 256 31.30 -25.81 -1.25
C LEU A 256 32.15 -24.83 -0.42
N GLY A 257 33.04 -25.37 0.43
CA GLY A 257 33.95 -24.55 1.22
C GLY A 257 35.04 -23.92 0.35
N ALA A 258 35.46 -22.71 0.68
CA ALA A 258 36.44 -21.96 -0.10
C ALA A 258 37.89 -22.46 0.13
N GLN A 259 38.26 -23.58 -0.52
CA GLN A 259 39.65 -23.96 -0.75
C GLN A 259 39.87 -24.52 -2.16
N SER A 260 40.89 -23.99 -2.83
CA SER A 260 41.68 -24.60 -3.90
C SER A 260 40.95 -25.19 -5.13
N GLN A 261 40.89 -24.41 -6.23
CA GLN A 261 41.42 -24.88 -7.51
C GLN A 261 42.16 -23.77 -8.27
N VAL A 262 43.20 -24.18 -9.01
CA VAL A 262 44.16 -23.34 -9.76
C VAL A 262 44.53 -24.13 -11.01
N ILE A 263 44.52 -23.48 -12.19
CA ILE A 263 44.90 -24.05 -13.52
C ILE A 263 43.90 -25.14 -13.99
N SER A 264 43.34 -25.10 -15.20
CA SER A 264 44.07 -25.10 -16.48
C SER A 264 43.41 -24.36 -17.64
N GLN A 265 44.25 -23.77 -18.50
CA GLN A 265 43.96 -23.55 -19.90
C GLN A 265 44.48 -24.76 -20.69
N GLN A 266 43.73 -25.26 -21.69
CA GLN A 266 44.26 -25.47 -23.05
C GLN A 266 43.20 -25.94 -24.06
N ARG A 267 43.05 -25.12 -25.12
CA ARG A 267 42.92 -25.45 -26.55
C ARG A 267 42.57 -26.89 -26.95
N PHE A 268 41.63 -26.99 -27.90
CA PHE A 268 41.94 -27.55 -29.23
C PHE A 268 41.48 -26.59 -30.33
N ALA A 269 42.05 -26.69 -31.52
CA ALA A 269 41.78 -25.82 -32.66
C ALA A 269 41.70 -26.61 -33.96
N ILE A 270 41.01 -26.07 -34.97
CA ILE A 270 41.08 -26.43 -36.39
C ILE A 270 40.96 -25.13 -37.22
N SER A 271 41.56 -25.12 -38.41
CA SER A 271 41.88 -23.92 -39.20
C SER A 271 40.96 -23.72 -40.43
N PRO A 272 41.05 -22.58 -41.16
CA PRO A 272 39.99 -22.11 -42.06
C PRO A 272 40.17 -22.47 -43.54
N GLY A 273 39.09 -22.29 -44.31
CA GLY A 273 39.17 -21.78 -45.69
C GLY A 273 38.59 -22.65 -46.80
N CYS A 274 37.57 -22.12 -47.50
CA CYS A 274 37.33 -22.36 -48.93
C CYS A 274 36.73 -21.08 -49.55
N SER A 275 36.68 -20.96 -50.88
CA SER A 275 36.89 -19.65 -51.52
C SER A 275 35.96 -19.27 -52.68
N ARG A 276 35.87 -17.95 -52.87
CA ARG A 276 35.69 -17.21 -54.15
C ARG A 276 34.31 -17.16 -54.82
N ASN A 277 34.00 -15.91 -55.20
CA ASN A 277 33.32 -15.48 -56.42
C ASN A 277 31.80 -15.75 -56.55
N ASP A 278 31.01 -14.91 -57.25
CA ASP A 278 31.41 -13.74 -58.06
C ASP A 278 30.51 -12.49 -57.96
N ARG A 279 31.16 -11.41 -58.41
CA ARG A 279 30.76 -10.08 -58.92
C ARG A 279 29.46 -10.06 -59.78
N VAL A 280 28.78 -8.93 -60.10
CA VAL A 280 28.97 -7.46 -59.86
C VAL A 280 27.74 -6.62 -60.34
N ARG A 281 27.66 -5.35 -59.89
CA ARG A 281 26.81 -4.17 -60.29
C ARG A 281 25.57 -3.92 -59.41
N GLY A 282 25.29 -2.70 -58.94
CA GLY A 282 26.14 -1.51 -58.74
C GLY A 282 25.67 -0.18 -59.38
N ARG A 283 25.87 0.93 -58.64
CA ARG A 283 25.45 2.35 -58.86
C ARG A 283 23.99 2.66 -58.43
N ALA A 284 23.62 3.79 -57.81
CA ALA A 284 24.12 5.20 -57.76
C ALA A 284 23.72 6.06 -58.98
N LEU A 285 23.38 7.37 -58.91
CA LEU A 285 23.40 8.38 -57.83
C LEU A 285 22.55 9.63 -58.22
N MET A 286 21.94 10.34 -57.25
CA MET A 286 21.69 11.81 -57.14
C MET A 286 20.84 12.70 -58.12
N PHE A 287 20.11 13.64 -57.49
CA PHE A 287 19.74 15.05 -57.83
C PHE A 287 18.67 15.49 -58.88
N CYS A 288 17.56 16.05 -58.33
CA CYS A 288 16.70 17.22 -58.65
C CYS A 288 16.56 17.85 -60.06
N LEU A 289 15.31 18.16 -60.47
CA LEU A 289 14.72 19.53 -60.53
C LEU A 289 13.18 19.53 -60.82
N VAL A 290 12.56 20.72 -61.03
CA VAL A 290 11.12 21.11 -60.85
C VAL A 290 10.73 22.13 -61.98
N PRO A 291 9.46 22.55 -62.29
CA PRO A 291 8.06 22.16 -61.94
C PRO A 291 7.37 21.50 -63.18
N PRO A 292 6.12 21.77 -63.68
CA PRO A 292 4.83 22.33 -63.18
C PRO A 292 3.63 21.32 -63.36
N ILE A 293 2.30 21.59 -63.42
CA ILE A 293 1.41 22.77 -63.58
C ILE A 293 0.09 22.58 -62.73
N LEU A 294 -0.77 23.60 -62.67
CA LEU A 294 -2.13 23.67 -62.04
C LEU A 294 -3.28 23.44 -63.06
N PRO A 295 -4.58 23.34 -62.68
CA PRO A 295 -5.25 23.58 -61.38
C PRO A 295 -5.94 22.27 -60.84
N SER A 296 -6.98 22.15 -59.98
CA SER A 296 -8.12 23.04 -59.62
C SER A 296 -8.79 22.72 -58.26
N SER A 297 -9.69 23.63 -57.85
CA SER A 297 -10.81 23.50 -56.89
C SER A 297 -11.71 22.25 -57.08
N ARG A 298 -12.51 21.75 -56.13
CA ARG A 298 -12.87 22.06 -54.71
C ARG A 298 -13.69 20.85 -54.19
N PHE A 299 -14.04 20.66 -52.91
CA PHE A 299 -13.86 21.44 -51.67
C PHE A 299 -13.86 20.44 -50.49
N ALA A 300 -13.09 20.69 -49.43
CA ALA A 300 -13.28 20.11 -48.10
C ALA A 300 -12.68 21.08 -47.06
N GLN A 301 -13.44 21.48 -46.05
CA GLN A 301 -12.92 22.30 -44.95
C GLN A 301 -12.44 21.38 -43.83
N THR A 302 -11.15 21.04 -43.87
CA THR A 302 -10.41 20.80 -42.64
C THR A 302 -10.46 22.09 -41.83
N VAL A 303 -11.05 22.05 -40.64
CA VAL A 303 -10.86 23.10 -39.65
C VAL A 303 -9.47 22.87 -39.08
N ASP A 304 -8.48 23.63 -39.55
CA ASP A 304 -7.21 23.73 -38.87
C ASP A 304 -7.49 24.33 -37.48
N LEU A 305 -7.35 23.50 -36.45
CA LEU A 305 -7.43 23.95 -35.07
C LEU A 305 -6.16 24.70 -34.74
N ASP A 306 -6.29 26.03 -34.68
CA ASP A 306 -5.23 26.93 -34.22
C ASP A 306 -4.64 26.43 -32.90
N PRO A 307 -3.30 26.41 -32.73
CA PRO A 307 -2.67 26.15 -31.43
C PRO A 307 -3.08 27.16 -30.33
N ALA A 308 -3.72 28.27 -30.72
CA ALA A 308 -4.23 29.33 -29.86
C ALA A 308 -5.56 28.98 -29.14
N MET A 309 -5.68 27.77 -28.58
CA MET A 309 -6.72 27.40 -27.61
C MET A 309 -6.14 26.90 -26.27
N ALA A 310 -4.94 27.37 -25.91
CA ALA A 310 -4.66 27.55 -24.49
C ALA A 310 -5.72 28.49 -23.89
N VAL A 311 -6.37 28.07 -22.80
CA VAL A 311 -7.16 28.99 -21.96
C VAL A 311 -6.24 30.15 -21.58
N ASP A 312 -6.76 31.39 -21.57
CA ASP A 312 -5.99 32.62 -21.37
C ASP A 312 -5.41 32.72 -19.95
N THR A 313 -4.36 31.94 -19.72
CA THR A 313 -3.53 31.98 -18.54
C THR A 313 -2.51 33.09 -18.75
N ALA A 314 -2.82 34.28 -18.24
CA ALA A 314 -1.79 35.12 -17.64
C ALA A 314 -1.02 34.22 -16.66
N GLU A 315 0.19 33.81 -17.06
CA GLU A 315 0.83 32.61 -16.49
C GLU A 315 1.06 32.77 -14.99
N ASP A 316 0.34 31.96 -14.20
CA ASP A 316 0.53 31.95 -12.75
C ASP A 316 1.77 31.13 -12.39
N SER A 317 2.93 31.74 -12.67
CA SER A 317 4.26 31.19 -12.43
C SER A 317 4.56 30.96 -10.95
N SER A 318 3.68 31.39 -10.03
CA SER A 318 3.70 30.92 -8.64
C SER A 318 3.59 29.39 -8.56
N LEU A 319 2.92 28.71 -9.52
CA LEU A 319 2.86 27.25 -9.58
C LEU A 319 4.03 26.59 -10.34
N LEU A 320 4.99 27.35 -10.89
CA LEU A 320 6.08 26.80 -11.71
C LEU A 320 6.94 25.80 -10.91
N TRP A 321 7.50 26.21 -9.76
CA TRP A 321 8.42 25.40 -8.97
C TRP A 321 7.78 24.82 -7.71
N SER A 322 7.77 23.49 -7.53
CA SER A 322 7.30 22.89 -6.27
C SER A 322 7.95 21.52 -6.02
N THR A 323 7.58 20.87 -4.91
CA THR A 323 7.99 19.51 -4.53
C THR A 323 7.32 18.42 -5.36
N TYR A 324 7.17 18.67 -6.67
CA TYR A 324 6.44 17.84 -7.64
C TYR A 324 7.09 16.47 -7.95
N ARG A 325 7.97 15.97 -7.05
CA ARG A 325 8.58 14.63 -7.05
C ARG A 325 8.23 13.90 -5.73
N PRO A 326 6.94 13.63 -5.42
CA PRO A 326 6.48 13.23 -4.09
C PRO A 326 7.09 11.91 -3.58
N GLY A 327 7.57 11.04 -4.48
CA GLY A 327 8.24 9.78 -4.16
C GLY A 327 9.66 9.89 -3.59
N LEU A 328 10.23 11.10 -3.49
CA LEU A 328 11.49 11.38 -2.79
C LEU A 328 11.22 12.04 -1.43
N TYR A 329 12.13 11.90 -0.48
CA TYR A 329 12.04 12.60 0.81
C TYR A 329 12.02 14.11 0.63
N PHE A 330 12.91 14.65 -0.20
CA PHE A 330 12.84 16.01 -0.71
C PHE A 330 13.37 16.06 -2.14
N GLY A 331 12.66 16.76 -3.03
CA GLY A 331 13.02 16.91 -4.43
C GLY A 331 12.07 17.86 -5.15
N LEU A 332 12.62 18.65 -6.08
CA LEU A 332 11.90 19.68 -6.82
C LEU A 332 11.95 19.39 -8.33
N ARG A 333 10.97 19.90 -9.06
CA ARG A 333 11.02 20.08 -10.52
C ARG A 333 10.11 21.25 -10.91
N PRO A 334 10.31 21.89 -12.07
CA PRO A 334 9.35 22.85 -12.58
C PRO A 334 8.18 22.11 -13.28
N LEU A 335 7.05 22.80 -13.41
CA LEU A 335 5.83 22.36 -14.07
C LEU A 335 5.95 22.49 -15.61
N LEU A 336 7.04 21.96 -16.17
CA LEU A 336 7.40 22.04 -17.60
C LEU A 336 7.41 20.63 -18.24
N PRO A 337 6.70 20.42 -19.37
CA PRO A 337 6.64 19.12 -20.05
C PRO A 337 7.94 18.84 -20.81
N HIS A 338 8.42 17.59 -20.75
CA HIS A 338 9.68 17.11 -21.33
C HIS A 338 10.95 17.81 -20.77
N ASP A 339 12.07 17.08 -20.67
CA ASP A 339 13.43 17.56 -20.34
C ASP A 339 13.65 18.56 -19.17
N SER A 340 12.67 18.74 -18.28
CA SER A 340 12.71 19.66 -17.14
C SER A 340 13.86 19.42 -16.16
N LEU A 341 14.44 20.49 -15.61
CA LEU A 341 15.43 20.45 -14.53
C LEU A 341 14.89 19.70 -13.30
N LEU A 342 15.59 18.67 -12.85
CA LEU A 342 15.21 17.87 -11.68
C LEU A 342 16.21 18.11 -10.53
N TYR A 343 15.71 18.32 -9.32
CA TYR A 343 16.51 18.35 -8.09
C TYR A 343 16.08 17.22 -7.14
N GLY A 344 17.03 16.72 -6.35
CA GLY A 344 16.77 15.79 -5.26
C GLY A 344 17.87 15.80 -4.19
N LEU A 345 17.49 15.42 -2.98
CA LEU A 345 18.36 15.33 -1.81
C LEU A 345 18.69 13.86 -1.49
N LEU A 346 19.96 13.58 -1.22
CA LEU A 346 20.46 12.33 -0.63
C LEU A 346 21.15 12.64 0.71
N TRP A 347 21.07 11.72 1.67
CA TRP A 347 21.94 11.76 2.86
C TRP A 347 22.30 10.37 3.39
N TYR A 348 23.46 10.26 4.04
CA TYR A 348 23.97 9.06 4.73
C TYR A 348 25.04 9.43 5.79
N ARG A 349 25.52 8.47 6.59
CA ARG A 349 26.63 8.66 7.54
C ARG A 349 27.97 8.32 6.87
N ALA A 350 29.01 9.12 7.11
CA ALA A 350 30.33 8.92 6.52
C ALA A 350 30.96 7.56 6.94
N PRO A 351 31.63 6.82 6.02
CA PRO A 351 32.35 5.59 6.37
C PRO A 351 33.50 5.86 7.35
N THR A 352 33.50 5.17 8.49
CA THR A 352 34.43 5.46 9.60
C THR A 352 35.84 4.94 9.32
N SER A 353 36.82 5.83 9.21
CA SER A 353 38.19 5.54 8.77
C SER A 353 39.14 4.98 9.84
N SER A 354 38.62 4.24 10.84
CA SER A 354 39.45 3.62 11.88
C SER A 354 38.87 2.32 12.45
N SER A 355 39.67 1.25 12.33
CA SER A 355 39.81 0.29 13.43
C SER A 355 41.02 0.73 14.28
N PRO A 356 40.96 0.70 15.62
CA PRO A 356 42.15 0.94 16.43
C PRO A 356 43.19 -0.15 16.14
N THR A 357 44.41 0.26 15.80
CA THR A 357 45.50 -0.67 15.47
C THR A 357 46.13 -1.23 16.75
N ASP A 358 45.91 -2.51 17.04
CA ASP A 358 46.79 -3.25 17.97
C ASP A 358 48.23 -3.17 17.45
N SER A 359 49.13 -2.69 18.29
CA SER A 359 50.46 -2.20 17.89
C SER A 359 51.49 -3.32 17.69
N SER A 360 51.22 -4.28 16.79
CA SER A 360 52.17 -5.38 16.51
C SER A 360 52.13 -6.00 15.10
N SER A 361 51.74 -5.26 14.05
CA SER A 361 52.05 -5.64 12.66
C SER A 361 52.01 -4.42 11.71
N SER A 362 52.71 -4.50 10.57
CA SER A 362 52.78 -3.40 9.59
C SER A 362 51.40 -3.08 9.00
N PRO A 363 51.04 -1.79 8.84
CA PRO A 363 49.72 -1.41 8.33
C PRO A 363 49.58 -1.77 6.84
N ALA A 364 48.69 -2.71 6.54
CA ALA A 364 48.03 -2.72 5.25
C ALA A 364 47.04 -1.55 5.19
N PRO A 365 46.85 -0.87 4.04
CA PRO A 365 45.88 0.20 3.93
C PRO A 365 44.47 -0.33 4.24
N PRO A 366 43.63 0.42 4.99
CA PRO A 366 42.28 -0.02 5.32
C PRO A 366 41.46 -0.20 4.04
N LYS A 367 40.81 -1.35 3.89
CA LYS A 367 39.87 -1.56 2.80
C LYS A 367 38.65 -0.69 3.04
N ALA A 368 38.44 0.32 2.20
CA ALA A 368 37.24 1.14 2.23
C ALA A 368 35.99 0.25 2.14
N THR A 369 35.07 0.42 3.09
CA THR A 369 33.81 -0.32 3.13
C THR A 369 32.90 0.18 2.00
N LYS A 370 32.43 -0.71 1.11
CA LYS A 370 31.50 -0.31 0.03
C LYS A 370 30.20 0.22 0.67
N LEU A 371 29.79 1.43 0.30
CA LEU A 371 28.50 2.03 0.64
C LEU A 371 27.37 1.24 -0.05
N ASP A 372 26.43 0.69 0.72
CA ASP A 372 25.22 0.07 0.16
C ASP A 372 24.19 1.15 -0.18
N THR A 373 23.58 1.05 -1.36
CA THR A 373 22.48 1.93 -1.82
C THR A 373 21.30 1.97 -0.83
N LYS A 374 21.13 0.94 0.01
CA LYS A 374 20.12 0.90 1.09
C LYS A 374 20.39 1.90 2.23
N ASP A 375 21.66 2.15 2.53
CA ASP A 375 22.06 3.01 3.65
C ASP A 375 21.92 4.50 3.29
N VAL A 376 21.83 4.81 2.00
CA VAL A 376 21.57 6.16 1.48
C VAL A 376 20.08 6.44 1.40
N ARG A 377 19.63 7.51 2.07
CA ARG A 377 18.23 7.97 2.00
C ARG A 377 18.02 8.77 0.71
N HIS A 378 16.87 8.55 0.05
CA HIS A 378 16.48 9.26 -1.18
C HIS A 378 14.98 9.14 -1.44
N GLU A 379 14.52 7.92 -1.71
CA GLU A 379 13.13 7.58 -1.91
C GLU A 379 12.37 7.61 -0.58
N CYS A 380 11.13 8.11 -0.58
CA CYS A 380 10.23 7.89 0.56
C CYS A 380 10.06 6.37 0.80
N THR A 381 10.46 5.90 1.98
CA THR A 381 10.28 4.53 2.46
C THR A 381 9.67 4.52 3.87
N GLN A 382 9.24 3.35 4.33
CA GLN A 382 8.82 3.13 5.71
C GLN A 382 9.94 2.46 6.50
N SER A 383 10.61 3.21 7.38
CA SER A 383 11.45 2.67 8.46
C SER A 383 10.86 3.11 9.81
N PRO A 384 10.80 2.24 10.84
CA PRO A 384 10.39 2.64 12.18
C PRO A 384 11.24 3.75 12.80
N GLY A 385 12.50 3.90 12.38
CA GLY A 385 13.44 4.92 12.82
C GLY A 385 13.57 6.13 11.88
N LEU A 386 12.62 6.36 10.96
CA LEU A 386 12.66 7.50 10.04
C LEU A 386 11.29 8.17 9.91
N THR A 387 11.15 9.35 10.52
CA THR A 387 9.96 10.18 10.45
C THR A 387 10.16 11.38 9.53
N TYR A 388 9.13 11.74 8.76
CA TYR A 388 9.17 12.86 7.82
C TYR A 388 7.77 13.44 7.64
N GLU A 389 7.66 14.77 7.70
CA GLU A 389 6.36 15.46 7.76
C GLU A 389 6.47 16.89 7.21
N PHE A 390 5.60 17.28 6.28
CA PHE A 390 5.41 18.70 5.95
C PHE A 390 4.62 19.38 7.07
N LYS A 391 5.28 20.26 7.85
CA LYS A 391 4.63 21.08 8.88
C LYS A 391 3.78 22.21 8.28
N ARG A 392 4.22 22.70 7.11
CA ARG A 392 3.60 23.75 6.30
C ARG A 392 3.91 23.45 4.83
N HIS A 393 2.92 23.49 3.94
CA HIS A 393 3.13 23.41 2.50
C HIS A 393 2.06 24.21 1.77
N ASP A 394 2.47 25.07 0.85
CA ASP A 394 1.59 25.68 -0.15
C ASP A 394 2.31 25.61 -1.51
N PRO A 395 1.75 24.91 -2.52
CA PRO A 395 2.38 24.77 -3.85
C PRO A 395 2.63 26.09 -4.59
N ARG A 396 2.10 27.24 -4.12
CA ARG A 396 2.36 28.58 -4.66
C ARG A 396 3.40 29.39 -3.90
N MET A 397 3.73 29.03 -2.65
CA MET A 397 4.66 29.77 -1.80
C MET A 397 5.93 29.00 -1.46
N GLY A 398 5.81 27.69 -1.21
CA GLY A 398 6.88 26.84 -0.70
C GLY A 398 6.45 25.99 0.49
N CYS A 399 7.41 25.47 1.26
CA CYS A 399 7.12 24.54 2.35
C CYS A 399 8.15 24.57 3.49
N LEU A 400 7.83 23.89 4.58
CA LEU A 400 8.78 23.44 5.59
C LEU A 400 8.50 21.97 5.91
N GLN A 401 9.47 21.11 5.65
CA GLN A 401 9.46 19.69 6.02
C GLN A 401 10.38 19.45 7.21
N THR A 402 9.92 18.70 8.21
CA THR A 402 10.78 18.16 9.28
C THR A 402 11.10 16.70 8.96
N ILE A 403 12.34 16.28 9.16
CA ILE A 403 12.79 14.89 9.02
C ILE A 403 13.62 14.54 10.27
N ALA A 404 13.32 13.42 10.92
CA ALA A 404 14.17 12.83 11.96
C ALA A 404 14.49 11.39 11.58
N ASP A 405 15.78 11.09 11.51
CA ASP A 405 16.36 9.82 11.09
C ASP A 405 17.12 9.26 12.30
N ASP A 406 16.40 8.54 13.15
CA ASP A 406 16.87 7.99 14.42
C ASP A 406 17.93 6.89 14.19
N ASP A 407 17.84 6.15 13.08
CA ASP A 407 18.88 5.20 12.64
C ASP A 407 20.24 5.91 12.42
N LEU A 408 20.18 7.14 11.88
CA LEU A 408 21.33 8.02 11.69
C LEU A 408 21.58 8.97 12.88
N GLY A 409 20.67 9.04 13.85
CA GLY A 409 20.77 9.92 15.02
C GLY A 409 20.75 11.41 14.66
N ILE A 410 19.98 11.82 13.64
CA ILE A 410 19.92 13.22 13.19
C ILE A 410 18.48 13.73 13.04
N ALA A 411 18.29 15.04 13.22
CA ALA A 411 17.05 15.72 12.85
C ALA A 411 17.36 16.99 12.05
N MET A 412 16.58 17.21 10.99
CA MET A 412 16.73 18.32 10.06
C MET A 412 15.38 18.95 9.69
N GLU A 413 15.41 20.24 9.37
CA GLU A 413 14.32 20.95 8.71
C GLU A 413 14.76 21.33 7.29
N VAL A 414 13.90 21.07 6.30
CA VAL A 414 14.08 21.45 4.90
C VAL A 414 13.03 22.50 4.56
N GLY A 415 13.45 23.76 4.54
CA GLY A 415 12.65 24.89 4.10
C GLY A 415 12.79 25.12 2.61
N PHE A 416 11.70 25.49 1.92
CA PHE A 416 11.73 25.92 0.53
C PHE A 416 10.83 27.12 0.33
N ALA A 417 11.30 28.11 -0.43
CA ALA A 417 10.52 29.27 -0.84
C ALA A 417 10.94 29.77 -2.22
N LYS A 418 10.14 30.66 -2.81
CA LYS A 418 10.32 31.18 -4.18
C LYS A 418 9.74 32.57 -4.33
N SER A 419 10.22 33.29 -5.34
CA SER A 419 9.61 34.53 -5.81
C SER A 419 8.27 34.24 -6.49
N ARG A 420 7.36 35.22 -6.47
CA ARG A 420 6.00 35.07 -7.04
C ARG A 420 6.01 34.91 -8.57
N ASP A 421 7.04 35.45 -9.23
CA ASP A 421 7.24 35.33 -10.68
C ASP A 421 7.89 34.00 -11.10
N GLY A 422 8.24 33.12 -10.15
CA GLY A 422 8.82 31.81 -10.41
C GLY A 422 10.29 31.81 -10.86
N ASN A 423 10.91 32.97 -11.07
CA ASN A 423 12.27 33.08 -11.62
C ASN A 423 13.38 32.81 -10.59
N GLY A 424 13.11 32.98 -9.29
CA GLY A 424 14.06 32.71 -8.21
C GLY A 424 13.46 31.76 -7.17
N CYS A 425 14.19 30.73 -6.76
CA CYS A 425 13.79 29.87 -5.65
C CYS A 425 14.97 29.45 -4.78
N GLY A 426 14.69 29.07 -3.53
CA GLY A 426 15.70 28.69 -2.56
C GLY A 426 15.25 27.56 -1.64
N VAL A 427 16.18 26.67 -1.32
CA VAL A 427 16.04 25.59 -0.34
C VAL A 427 17.05 25.81 0.78
N ARG A 428 16.63 25.68 2.03
CA ARG A 428 17.50 25.66 3.21
C ARG A 428 17.39 24.30 3.89
N ILE A 429 18.53 23.67 4.15
CA ILE A 429 18.65 22.43 4.91
C ILE A 429 19.39 22.76 6.21
N GLU A 430 18.64 22.81 7.31
CA GLU A 430 19.19 23.04 8.66
C GLU A 430 19.10 21.74 9.47
N GLY A 431 20.17 21.34 10.14
CA GLY A 431 20.15 20.07 10.87
C GLY A 431 21.09 19.99 12.06
N ARG A 432 20.90 18.93 12.86
CA ARG A 432 21.65 18.65 14.08
C ARG A 432 21.71 17.15 14.36
N VAL A 433 22.77 16.72 15.05
CA VAL A 433 22.81 15.42 15.75
C VAL A 433 21.84 15.41 16.93
N LEU A 434 21.16 14.28 17.13
CA LEU A 434 20.32 14.00 18.29
C LEU A 434 21.21 13.53 19.45
N GLN A 435 21.11 14.22 20.59
CA GLN A 435 21.76 13.78 21.82
C GLN A 435 21.01 12.58 22.40
N ALA A 436 21.73 11.60 22.94
CA ALA A 436 21.14 10.52 23.72
C ALA A 436 20.91 11.00 25.16
N ASP A 437 19.71 10.79 25.68
CA ASP A 437 19.39 11.12 27.07
C ASP A 437 20.21 10.24 28.05
N ASP A 438 20.67 10.85 29.15
CA ASP A 438 21.24 10.23 30.36
C ASP A 438 22.58 9.45 30.29
N GLU A 439 23.43 9.61 29.26
CA GLU A 439 24.86 9.24 29.35
C GLU A 439 25.78 10.33 28.75
N PRO A 440 26.80 10.84 29.47
CA PRO A 440 27.79 11.78 28.94
C PRO A 440 28.77 11.08 27.99
N LEU A 441 28.35 10.88 26.73
CA LEU A 441 29.16 10.24 25.69
C LEU A 441 30.55 10.88 25.55
N ASP A 442 31.58 10.04 25.67
CA ASP A 442 32.94 10.41 25.31
C ASP A 442 33.01 10.70 23.80
N ARG A 443 33.22 11.98 23.47
CA ARG A 443 33.34 12.49 22.09
C ARG A 443 34.48 11.84 21.30
N ALA A 444 35.42 11.15 21.93
CA ALA A 444 36.44 10.38 21.23
C ALA A 444 35.91 9.09 20.56
N SER A 445 34.65 8.69 20.81
CA SER A 445 34.16 7.34 20.48
C SER A 445 33.14 7.23 19.34
N ARG A 446 32.68 8.35 18.76
CA ARG A 446 31.75 8.36 17.60
C ARG A 446 32.18 9.35 16.53
N PRO A 447 32.31 8.93 15.25
CA PRO A 447 32.44 9.85 14.13
C PRO A 447 31.08 10.45 13.77
N ASP A 448 30.82 11.66 14.25
CA ASP A 448 29.56 12.39 14.04
C ASP A 448 29.47 13.09 12.65
N GLN A 449 30.11 12.50 11.64
CA GLN A 449 30.18 13.04 10.27
C GLN A 449 29.09 12.46 9.36
N PHE A 450 28.38 13.35 8.68
CA PHE A 450 27.28 13.03 7.77
C PHE A 450 27.53 13.61 6.39
N GLU A 451 27.06 12.92 5.36
CA GLU A 451 27.29 13.24 3.96
C GLU A 451 25.95 13.56 3.29
N PHE A 452 25.84 14.76 2.74
CA PHE A 452 24.65 15.26 2.03
C PHE A 452 24.97 15.43 0.55
N ILE A 453 24.14 14.92 -0.36
CA ILE A 453 24.33 15.11 -1.80
C ILE A 453 23.11 15.78 -2.40
N ASN A 454 23.33 16.99 -2.91
CA ASN A 454 22.36 17.79 -3.64
C ASN A 454 22.59 17.59 -5.14
N TYR A 455 21.69 16.89 -5.83
CA TYR A 455 21.86 16.57 -7.25
C TYR A 455 20.90 17.35 -8.15
N PHE A 456 21.37 17.70 -9.34
CA PHE A 456 20.68 18.52 -10.33
C PHE A 456 20.81 17.88 -11.72
N GLY A 457 19.69 17.52 -12.35
CA GLY A 457 19.65 16.79 -13.61
C GLY A 457 19.00 17.58 -14.76
N ARG A 458 19.42 17.29 -15.99
CA ARG A 458 19.12 18.02 -17.25
C ARG A 458 19.80 19.38 -17.34
N LEU A 459 21.09 19.40 -17.04
CA LEU A 459 21.95 20.55 -17.28
C LEU A 459 22.70 20.38 -18.62
N GLY A 460 22.85 21.46 -19.38
CA GLY A 460 23.52 21.48 -20.70
C GLY A 460 24.74 22.40 -20.76
N ALA A 461 25.25 22.83 -19.61
CA ALA A 461 26.17 23.96 -19.49
C ALA A 461 27.52 23.60 -18.86
N ARG A 462 28.46 24.54 -18.98
CA ARG A 462 29.82 24.45 -18.43
C ARG A 462 29.81 24.89 -16.98
N GLY A 463 30.13 23.99 -16.06
CA GLY A 463 30.29 24.34 -14.65
C GLY A 463 31.49 25.24 -14.40
N THR A 464 31.28 26.36 -13.70
CA THR A 464 32.34 27.22 -13.14
C THR A 464 32.97 26.61 -11.88
N GLU A 465 34.08 27.20 -11.43
CA GLU A 465 34.85 26.76 -10.26
C GLU A 465 34.10 27.06 -8.94
N SER A 466 34.56 26.46 -7.84
CA SER A 466 34.14 26.84 -6.48
C SER A 466 34.89 28.10 -6.03
N ASP A 467 34.22 29.01 -5.32
CA ASP A 467 34.89 30.16 -4.72
C ASP A 467 35.73 29.76 -3.48
N PRO A 468 36.65 30.62 -2.99
CA PRO A 468 37.40 30.38 -1.76
C PRO A 468 36.56 30.34 -0.47
N GLN A 469 35.25 30.64 -0.55
CA GLN A 469 34.29 30.57 0.55
C GLN A 469 33.53 29.22 0.58
N GLY A 470 33.74 28.34 -0.40
CA GLY A 470 33.08 27.03 -0.47
C GLY A 470 31.73 27.03 -1.19
N THR A 471 31.35 28.13 -1.86
CA THR A 471 30.17 28.16 -2.72
C THR A 471 30.42 27.36 -4.00
N VAL A 472 29.49 26.47 -4.34
CA VAL A 472 29.52 25.68 -5.58
C VAL A 472 28.51 26.24 -6.57
N VAL A 473 29.00 26.76 -7.71
CA VAL A 473 28.19 27.35 -8.77
C VAL A 473 27.97 26.39 -9.92
N ILE A 474 26.75 26.33 -10.45
CA ILE A 474 26.35 25.51 -11.61
C ILE A 474 25.42 26.35 -12.49
N ALA A 475 25.94 26.89 -13.59
CA ALA A 475 25.12 27.54 -14.61
C ALA A 475 24.29 26.52 -15.41
N GLY A 476 23.25 26.98 -16.09
CA GLY A 476 22.38 26.19 -16.97
C GLY A 476 21.61 27.04 -17.97
N GLU A 477 21.06 26.40 -19.01
CA GLU A 477 20.16 27.02 -19.98
C GLU A 477 19.12 25.97 -20.42
N MET A 478 17.83 26.32 -20.41
CA MET A 478 16.73 25.39 -20.69
C MET A 478 15.48 26.12 -21.18
N THR A 479 14.79 25.54 -22.18
CA THR A 479 13.47 25.99 -22.64
C THR A 479 12.48 26.09 -21.48
N GLY A 480 11.82 27.24 -21.32
CA GLY A 480 10.87 27.49 -20.22
C GLY A 480 11.49 27.91 -18.88
N LEU A 481 12.83 27.87 -18.74
CA LEU A 481 13.55 28.47 -17.59
C LEU A 481 14.52 29.60 -18.02
N GLY A 482 14.84 29.69 -19.30
CA GLY A 482 15.86 30.60 -19.82
C GLY A 482 17.26 30.15 -19.43
N LYS A 483 18.18 31.11 -19.28
CA LYS A 483 19.47 30.92 -18.63
C LYS A 483 19.31 31.05 -17.13
N PHE A 484 20.08 30.29 -16.36
CA PHE A 484 19.99 30.30 -14.91
C PHE A 484 21.30 29.91 -14.24
N GLU A 485 21.40 30.25 -12.96
CA GLU A 485 22.49 29.88 -12.06
C GLU A 485 21.91 29.13 -10.84
N ILE A 486 22.49 27.97 -10.55
CA ILE A 486 22.30 27.26 -9.29
C ILE A 486 23.53 27.50 -8.42
N ARG A 487 23.33 27.88 -7.15
CA ARG A 487 24.40 27.97 -6.14
C ARG A 487 24.07 27.06 -4.98
N VAL A 488 25.06 26.30 -4.50
CA VAL A 488 25.02 25.62 -3.20
C VAL A 488 26.02 26.32 -2.29
N ARG A 489 25.54 26.87 -1.18
CA ARG A 489 26.30 27.63 -0.19
C ARG A 489 26.26 26.91 1.17
N SER A 490 27.37 27.00 1.89
CA SER A 490 27.71 26.20 3.06
C SER A 490 28.17 27.11 4.20
N ASP A 491 27.24 27.55 5.06
CA ASP A 491 27.51 28.65 6.01
C ASP A 491 27.94 28.20 7.41
N HIS A 492 27.47 27.04 7.89
CA HIS A 492 27.75 26.55 9.23
C HIS A 492 27.77 25.01 9.27
N GLY A 493 28.65 24.42 10.09
CA GLY A 493 28.76 22.96 10.30
C GLY A 493 29.42 22.16 9.18
N ILE A 494 29.98 22.81 8.16
CA ILE A 494 30.45 22.15 6.94
C ILE A 494 31.97 21.91 6.96
N ILE A 495 32.39 20.68 6.71
CA ILE A 495 33.80 20.25 6.62
C ILE A 495 34.31 20.36 5.18
N SER A 496 33.52 19.93 4.20
CA SER A 496 33.90 20.01 2.79
C SER A 496 32.68 20.09 1.87
N ALA A 497 32.83 20.78 0.74
CA ALA A 497 31.86 20.77 -0.37
C ALA A 497 32.61 20.42 -1.66
N LYS A 498 32.15 19.38 -2.36
CA LYS A 498 32.75 18.86 -3.60
C LYS A 498 31.71 18.77 -4.71
N LYS A 499 32.12 19.06 -5.93
CA LYS A 499 31.28 19.08 -7.13
C LYS A 499 31.69 17.97 -8.09
N TYR A 500 30.70 17.21 -8.53
CA TYR A 500 30.84 16.14 -9.50
C TYR A 500 29.84 16.32 -10.64
N GLY A 501 30.18 15.79 -11.82
CA GLY A 501 29.33 15.84 -13.00
C GLY A 501 29.44 14.56 -13.80
N PHE A 502 28.28 14.03 -14.22
CA PHE A 502 28.10 12.74 -14.89
C PHE A 502 27.26 12.90 -16.15
N LYS A 503 27.63 12.20 -17.23
CA LYS A 503 26.90 12.17 -18.49
C LYS A 503 25.86 11.05 -18.51
N VAL A 504 24.68 11.36 -17.98
CA VAL A 504 23.53 10.45 -17.86
C VAL A 504 22.60 10.58 -19.08
N ALA A 505 22.08 9.46 -19.57
CA ALA A 505 21.20 9.43 -20.74
C ALA A 505 19.83 10.10 -20.48
N PRO A 506 19.18 10.68 -21.51
CA PRO A 506 17.81 11.16 -21.43
C PRO A 506 16.86 10.08 -20.86
N GLY A 507 16.08 10.45 -19.85
CA GLY A 507 15.14 9.55 -19.17
C GLY A 507 15.73 8.72 -18.03
N GLU A 508 17.05 8.72 -17.80
CA GLU A 508 17.68 7.88 -16.75
C GLU A 508 18.02 8.61 -15.44
N ILE A 509 17.82 9.93 -15.36
CA ILE A 509 18.20 10.76 -14.20
C ILE A 509 17.50 10.36 -12.89
N TRP A 510 16.37 9.65 -12.93
CA TRP A 510 15.76 9.10 -11.72
C TRP A 510 16.65 8.07 -11.00
N LYS A 511 17.61 7.46 -11.73
CA LYS A 511 18.67 6.57 -11.20
C LYS A 511 19.84 7.34 -10.55
N ALA A 512 19.73 8.65 -10.33
CA ALA A 512 20.82 9.47 -9.79
C ALA A 512 21.44 8.88 -8.52
N LYS A 513 20.62 8.28 -7.63
CA LYS A 513 21.09 7.56 -6.44
C LYS A 513 22.08 6.45 -6.78
N ASP A 514 21.70 5.51 -7.64
CA ASP A 514 22.54 4.36 -8.03
C ASP A 514 23.84 4.84 -8.69
N ILE A 515 23.73 5.80 -9.61
CA ILE A 515 24.85 6.38 -10.37
C ILE A 515 25.87 7.03 -9.42
N ILE A 516 25.38 7.84 -8.46
CA ILE A 516 26.22 8.53 -7.47
C ILE A 516 26.85 7.52 -6.49
N VAL A 517 26.10 6.52 -6.02
CA VAL A 517 26.61 5.50 -5.09
C VAL A 517 27.66 4.61 -5.74
N ASP A 518 27.47 4.15 -6.99
CA ASP A 518 28.52 3.39 -7.68
C ASP A 518 29.74 4.25 -8.05
N ALA A 519 29.57 5.57 -8.28
CA ALA A 519 30.70 6.48 -8.47
C ALA A 519 31.53 6.68 -7.18
N ILE A 520 30.88 6.89 -6.02
CA ILE A 520 31.52 6.92 -4.69
C ILE A 520 32.33 5.63 -4.49
N ASN A 521 31.68 4.49 -4.70
CA ASN A 521 32.26 3.18 -4.46
C ASN A 521 33.40 2.78 -5.42
N SER A 522 33.47 3.43 -6.59
CA SER A 522 34.51 3.19 -7.59
C SER A 522 35.72 4.12 -7.47
N GLN A 523 35.76 4.98 -6.44
CA GLN A 523 36.82 5.99 -6.20
C GLN A 523 37.01 6.99 -7.36
N VAL A 524 36.01 7.14 -8.23
CA VAL A 524 36.00 8.11 -9.35
C VAL A 524 35.92 9.56 -8.84
N LEU A 525 35.55 9.73 -7.56
CA LEU A 525 35.28 10.99 -6.88
C LEU A 525 36.47 11.57 -6.10
N ASP A 526 37.64 10.93 -6.16
CA ASP A 526 38.88 11.42 -5.53
C ASP A 526 39.55 12.57 -6.33
N GLY A 527 39.06 12.86 -7.54
CA GLY A 527 39.35 14.08 -8.30
C GLY A 527 38.14 15.03 -8.33
N HIS A 528 38.37 16.31 -8.64
CA HIS A 528 37.31 17.29 -8.95
C HIS A 528 36.74 17.05 -10.37
N THR A 529 36.32 15.82 -10.65
CA THR A 529 36.00 15.34 -11.99
C THR A 529 34.57 15.72 -12.37
N VAL A 530 34.45 16.74 -13.24
CA VAL A 530 33.21 17.08 -13.96
C VAL A 530 33.36 16.57 -15.39
N GLU A 531 32.53 15.62 -15.80
CA GLU A 531 32.55 15.13 -17.18
C GLU A 531 32.14 16.22 -18.17
N VAL A 532 32.79 16.25 -19.34
CA VAL A 532 32.41 17.16 -20.43
C VAL A 532 31.01 16.77 -20.93
N GLU A 533 30.11 17.75 -21.00
CA GLU A 533 28.67 17.53 -21.26
C GLU A 533 27.96 16.71 -20.16
N SER A 534 28.34 16.90 -18.89
CA SER A 534 27.60 16.41 -17.72
C SER A 534 26.13 16.85 -17.76
N THR A 535 25.21 15.89 -17.68
CA THR A 535 23.76 16.11 -17.65
C THR A 535 23.17 15.92 -16.25
N LEU A 536 23.89 15.26 -15.35
CA LEU A 536 23.63 15.18 -13.91
C LEU A 536 24.83 15.79 -13.18
N TYR A 537 24.59 16.77 -12.33
CA TYR A 537 25.58 17.30 -11.40
C TYR A 537 25.21 16.91 -9.97
N ALA A 538 26.22 16.74 -9.11
CA ALA A 538 26.05 16.43 -7.70
C ALA A 538 26.99 17.30 -6.84
N VAL A 539 26.45 17.91 -5.79
CA VAL A 539 27.22 18.66 -4.79
C VAL A 539 27.19 17.87 -3.49
N HIS A 540 28.32 17.24 -3.19
CA HIS A 540 28.57 16.40 -2.02
C HIS A 540 29.11 17.27 -0.89
N THR A 541 28.45 17.25 0.27
CA THR A 541 28.67 18.17 1.38
C THR A 541 28.82 17.39 2.68
N THR A 542 30.03 17.41 3.25
CA THR A 542 30.38 16.72 4.50
C THR A 542 30.12 17.65 5.68
N VAL A 543 29.39 17.20 6.68
CA VAL A 543 28.94 18.02 7.83
C VAL A 543 29.20 17.35 9.18
N ASP A 544 29.30 18.16 10.24
CA ASP A 544 29.52 17.74 11.63
C ASP A 544 28.70 18.64 12.59
N GLY A 545 28.19 18.05 13.67
CA GLY A 545 27.47 18.75 14.74
C GLY A 545 26.11 19.31 14.34
N SER A 546 26.07 20.58 13.96
CA SER A 546 24.87 21.27 13.47
C SER A 546 25.22 22.10 12.24
N TRP A 547 24.37 22.08 11.22
CA TRP A 547 24.71 22.60 9.89
C TRP A 547 23.59 23.40 9.23
N THR A 548 23.98 24.26 8.29
CA THR A 548 23.10 25.01 7.40
C THR A 548 23.64 24.99 5.97
N ILE A 549 22.88 24.40 5.05
CA ILE A 549 23.15 24.40 3.61
C ILE A 549 22.04 25.19 2.91
N ASP A 550 22.42 26.25 2.21
CA ASP A 550 21.52 27.08 1.40
C ASP A 550 21.72 26.77 -0.09
N ILE A 551 20.63 26.60 -0.83
CA ILE A 551 20.63 26.28 -2.26
C ILE A 551 19.76 27.31 -2.96
N PHE A 552 20.28 27.97 -3.99
CA PHE A 552 19.56 28.98 -4.76
C PHE A 552 19.48 28.58 -6.23
N PHE A 553 18.32 28.78 -6.85
CA PHE A 553 18.14 28.84 -8.29
C PHE A 553 17.73 30.27 -8.65
N ASN A 554 18.39 30.85 -9.65
CA ASN A 554 18.11 32.18 -10.17
C ASN A 554 18.13 32.17 -11.70
N SER A 555 17.04 32.57 -12.36
CA SER A 555 17.01 32.77 -13.81
C SER A 555 17.42 34.19 -14.22
N ASP A 556 18.13 34.31 -15.33
CA ASP A 556 18.50 35.58 -15.98
C ASP A 556 17.26 36.39 -16.43
N SER A 557 16.08 35.76 -16.56
CA SER A 557 14.80 36.47 -16.81
C SER A 557 14.16 37.03 -15.54
N GLY A 558 14.71 36.74 -14.36
CA GLY A 558 14.20 37.21 -13.07
C GLY A 558 14.65 38.62 -12.72
N THR A 559 13.74 39.39 -12.12
CA THR A 559 14.10 40.66 -11.44
C THR A 559 14.48 40.46 -9.97
N THR A 560 14.11 39.32 -9.39
CA THR A 560 14.40 38.97 -7.98
C THR A 560 15.52 37.95 -7.91
N HIS A 561 16.69 38.38 -7.44
CA HIS A 561 17.81 37.50 -7.12
C HIS A 561 17.65 36.94 -5.71
N MET A 562 17.75 35.61 -5.58
CA MET A 562 17.57 34.86 -4.34
C MET A 562 18.91 34.65 -3.64
N ASP A 563 18.96 35.04 -2.37
CA ASP A 563 20.06 34.83 -1.43
C ASP A 563 19.57 34.40 -0.03
N THR A 564 20.51 34.20 0.90
CA THR A 564 20.27 33.78 2.29
C THR A 564 19.32 34.70 3.06
N SER A 565 19.33 36.01 2.76
CA SER A 565 18.48 37.02 3.41
C SER A 565 17.06 37.03 2.82
N SER A 566 16.93 36.97 1.49
CA SER A 566 15.62 36.93 0.82
C SER A 566 14.91 35.61 1.08
N LEU A 567 15.64 34.48 1.12
CA LEU A 567 15.11 33.17 1.49
C LEU A 567 14.59 33.17 2.93
N THR A 568 15.32 33.74 3.88
CA THR A 568 14.86 33.87 5.28
C THR A 568 13.58 34.69 5.36
N ALA A 569 13.55 35.87 4.71
CA ALA A 569 12.37 36.74 4.70
C ALA A 569 11.14 36.08 4.05
N LEU A 570 11.32 35.30 2.99
CA LEU A 570 10.25 34.54 2.35
C LEU A 570 9.76 33.37 3.23
N LEU A 571 10.65 32.59 3.85
CA LEU A 571 10.27 31.50 4.75
C LEU A 571 9.43 32.00 5.94
N ASP A 572 9.76 33.18 6.48
CA ASP A 572 8.99 33.83 7.56
C ASP A 572 7.68 34.46 7.07
N SER A 573 7.67 35.10 5.90
CA SER A 573 6.44 35.63 5.31
C SER A 573 5.45 34.50 4.99
N ASN A 574 5.92 33.41 4.37
CA ASN A 574 5.15 32.22 4.05
C ASN A 574 4.59 31.54 5.31
N ARG A 575 5.33 31.54 6.43
CA ARG A 575 4.87 31.04 7.73
C ARG A 575 3.59 31.75 8.20
N LEU A 576 3.54 33.08 8.09
CA LEU A 576 2.40 33.88 8.51
C LEU A 576 1.24 33.80 7.50
N GLN A 577 1.54 33.90 6.20
CA GLN A 577 0.55 33.81 5.13
C GLN A 577 -0.20 32.46 5.15
N PHE A 578 0.52 31.33 5.25
CA PHE A 578 -0.09 30.00 5.35
C PHE A 578 -1.02 29.88 6.57
N HIS A 579 -0.60 30.38 7.74
CA HIS A 579 -1.39 30.27 8.97
C HIS A 579 -2.66 31.13 8.92
N ASN A 580 -2.58 32.31 8.30
CA ASN A 580 -3.74 33.18 8.09
C ASN A 580 -4.71 32.57 7.05
N ARG A 581 -4.18 32.08 5.91
CA ARG A 581 -4.97 31.38 4.88
C ARG A 581 -5.70 30.17 5.44
N PHE A 582 -5.04 29.37 6.28
CA PHE A 582 -5.64 28.21 6.95
C PHE A 582 -6.81 28.59 7.85
N ARG A 583 -6.68 29.68 8.62
CA ARG A 583 -7.79 30.19 9.44
C ARG A 583 -8.98 30.63 8.60
N SER A 584 -8.77 31.34 7.48
CA SER A 584 -9.86 31.75 6.59
C SER A 584 -10.49 30.62 5.77
N CYS A 585 -9.71 29.59 5.39
CA CYS A 585 -10.23 28.46 4.62
C CYS A 585 -11.05 27.48 5.49
N PHE A 586 -10.61 27.19 6.71
CA PHE A 586 -11.23 26.12 7.53
C PHE A 586 -12.01 26.62 8.74
N GLU A 587 -11.85 27.90 9.12
CA GLU A 587 -12.63 28.56 10.19
C GLU A 587 -12.76 27.74 11.50
N LEU A 588 -11.79 26.88 11.84
CA LEU A 588 -11.92 25.92 12.95
C LEU A 588 -12.29 26.61 14.28
N ASP A 589 -11.71 27.78 14.52
CA ASP A 589 -11.96 28.67 15.67
C ASP A 589 -13.45 29.11 15.80
N ARG A 590 -14.28 28.96 14.76
CA ARG A 590 -15.72 29.29 14.70
C ARG A 590 -16.64 28.09 14.94
N PHE A 591 -16.21 26.88 14.54
CA PHE A 591 -17.07 25.69 14.51
C PHE A 591 -16.81 24.70 15.66
N GLY A 592 -15.78 24.91 16.48
CA GLY A 592 -15.59 24.13 17.71
C GLY A 592 -14.44 24.59 18.61
N ASN A 593 -14.48 24.20 19.88
CA ASN A 593 -13.39 24.42 20.84
C ASN A 593 -12.25 23.39 20.62
N PHE A 594 -11.55 23.48 19.48
CA PHE A 594 -10.47 22.55 19.14
C PHE A 594 -9.18 22.79 19.96
N GLU A 595 -8.48 21.72 20.34
CA GLU A 595 -7.16 21.86 20.95
C GLU A 595 -6.13 22.42 19.95
N ALA A 596 -5.13 23.15 20.43
CA ALA A 596 -4.02 23.60 19.59
C ALA A 596 -3.29 22.43 18.88
N SER A 597 -3.26 21.22 19.47
CA SER A 597 -2.74 20.02 18.80
C SER A 597 -3.63 19.50 17.67
N GLU A 598 -4.94 19.75 17.68
CA GLU A 598 -5.85 19.38 16.59
C GLU A 598 -5.73 20.36 15.42
N VAL A 599 -5.57 21.66 15.70
CA VAL A 599 -5.28 22.68 14.68
C VAL A 599 -3.86 22.50 14.10
N ALA A 600 -2.91 21.95 14.87
CA ALA A 600 -1.62 21.51 14.35
C ALA A 600 -1.75 20.27 13.45
N PHE A 601 -2.50 19.25 13.89
CA PHE A 601 -2.79 18.05 13.09
C PHE A 601 -3.45 18.41 11.75
N ALA A 602 -4.51 19.21 11.75
CA ALA A 602 -5.23 19.57 10.52
C ALA A 602 -4.35 20.34 9.52
N ARG A 603 -3.48 21.25 10.00
CA ARG A 603 -2.48 21.94 9.16
C ARG A 603 -1.43 20.98 8.58
N SER A 604 -0.95 20.03 9.37
CA SER A 604 -0.01 19.00 8.92
C SER A 604 -0.64 18.07 7.89
N THR A 605 -1.86 17.58 8.14
CA THR A 605 -2.60 16.71 7.20
C THR A 605 -2.80 17.38 5.84
N LEU A 606 -3.24 18.65 5.81
CA LEU A 606 -3.32 19.44 4.59
C LEU A 606 -1.94 19.62 3.91
N SER A 607 -0.92 19.97 4.69
CA SER A 607 0.43 20.22 4.17
C SER A 607 1.06 18.96 3.54
N ASN A 608 0.74 17.76 4.05
CA ASN A 608 1.22 16.50 3.49
C ASN A 608 0.40 16.02 2.29
N LEU A 609 -0.89 16.38 2.18
CA LEU A 609 -1.64 16.24 0.91
C LEU A 609 -1.03 17.15 -0.18
N LEU A 610 -0.85 18.44 0.12
CA LEU A 610 -0.31 19.42 -0.83
C LEU A 610 1.14 19.11 -1.24
N GLY A 611 1.98 18.66 -0.29
CA GLY A 611 3.31 18.14 -0.57
C GLY A 611 3.34 16.73 -1.18
N GLY A 612 2.19 16.08 -1.28
CA GLY A 612 1.97 14.87 -2.07
C GLY A 612 1.63 15.14 -3.55
N ILE A 613 1.43 16.40 -3.96
CA ILE A 613 1.17 16.76 -5.35
C ILE A 613 2.44 16.53 -6.19
N GLY A 614 2.32 15.70 -7.21
CA GLY A 614 3.37 15.38 -8.17
C GLY A 614 3.05 15.88 -9.58
N TYR A 615 4.09 16.10 -10.36
CA TYR A 615 3.99 16.32 -11.80
C TYR A 615 4.74 15.22 -12.53
N PHE A 616 4.02 14.50 -13.39
CA PHE A 616 4.46 13.29 -14.07
C PHE A 616 4.47 13.51 -15.58
N TYR A 617 5.43 12.89 -16.25
CA TYR A 617 5.54 12.91 -17.71
C TYR A 617 6.17 11.61 -18.21
N GLY A 618 5.54 10.97 -19.19
CA GLY A 618 6.06 9.77 -19.82
C GLY A 618 4.97 8.92 -20.47
N THR A 619 5.36 7.75 -20.97
CA THR A 619 4.45 6.79 -21.59
C THR A 619 3.74 5.90 -20.56
N SER A 620 2.49 5.54 -20.86
CA SER A 620 1.70 4.52 -20.16
C SER A 620 1.65 3.21 -20.97
N ILE A 621 1.10 2.15 -20.37
CA ILE A 621 0.89 0.84 -21.00
C ILE A 621 -0.60 0.51 -20.96
N VAL A 622 -1.20 0.17 -22.11
CA VAL A 622 -2.65 -0.05 -22.26
C VAL A 622 -2.90 -1.31 -23.11
N ASP A 623 -3.77 -2.22 -22.67
CA ASP A 623 -4.22 -3.37 -23.47
C ASP A 623 -5.68 -3.16 -23.87
N ARG A 624 -5.93 -2.94 -25.16
CA ARG A 624 -7.28 -2.71 -25.72
C ARG A 624 -8.02 -4.00 -26.08
N HIS A 625 -7.38 -5.17 -25.97
CA HIS A 625 -7.85 -6.43 -26.52
C HIS A 625 -8.30 -7.44 -25.46
N PHE A 626 -7.77 -7.35 -24.23
CA PHE A 626 -8.10 -8.28 -23.15
C PHE A 626 -9.51 -8.08 -22.55
N LYS A 627 -10.28 -9.17 -22.44
CA LYS A 627 -11.56 -9.27 -21.72
C LYS A 627 -11.67 -10.61 -20.97
N TYR A 628 -12.17 -10.61 -19.72
CA TYR A 628 -12.56 -11.84 -19.02
C TYR A 628 -13.77 -12.53 -19.68
N PRO A 629 -13.97 -13.86 -19.50
CA PRO A 629 -15.03 -14.60 -20.20
C PRO A 629 -16.45 -14.09 -19.96
N TRP A 630 -16.74 -13.58 -18.75
CA TRP A 630 -18.02 -12.97 -18.38
C TRP A 630 -18.15 -11.48 -18.77
N ASP A 631 -17.11 -10.90 -19.36
CA ASP A 631 -17.11 -9.54 -19.93
C ASP A 631 -17.10 -9.55 -21.48
N ARG A 632 -16.98 -10.73 -22.09
CA ARG A 632 -17.16 -10.93 -23.53
C ARG A 632 -18.63 -10.86 -23.94
N GLU A 633 -18.89 -10.45 -25.17
CA GLU A 633 -20.23 -10.41 -25.78
C GLU A 633 -20.62 -11.75 -26.44
N ASP A 634 -21.88 -11.89 -26.87
CA ASP A 634 -22.35 -13.11 -27.54
C ASP A 634 -22.03 -13.07 -29.04
N GLY A 635 -21.08 -13.94 -29.44
CA GLY A 635 -20.53 -14.00 -30.79
C GLY A 635 -19.03 -13.68 -30.86
N GLU A 636 -18.45 -13.12 -29.80
CA GLU A 636 -16.99 -13.05 -29.67
C GLU A 636 -16.37 -14.46 -29.57
N ASP A 637 -15.15 -14.60 -30.08
CA ASP A 637 -14.43 -15.88 -30.09
C ASP A 637 -14.28 -16.44 -28.65
N LYS A 638 -14.40 -17.75 -28.51
CA LYS A 638 -14.24 -18.50 -27.25
C LYS A 638 -12.81 -19.01 -27.03
N GLY A 639 -11.89 -18.72 -27.95
CA GLY A 639 -10.45 -18.90 -27.75
C GLY A 639 -9.90 -18.17 -26.51
N GLU A 640 -8.68 -18.50 -26.12
CA GLU A 640 -7.99 -17.89 -24.98
C GLU A 640 -7.78 -16.38 -25.18
N ALA A 641 -7.98 -15.59 -24.12
CA ALA A 641 -7.77 -14.14 -24.19
C ALA A 641 -6.27 -13.85 -24.31
N LYS A 642 -5.82 -13.47 -25.50
CA LYS A 642 -4.44 -13.03 -25.72
C LYS A 642 -4.30 -11.58 -25.30
N SER A 643 -3.47 -11.34 -24.29
CA SER A 643 -3.11 -9.99 -23.86
C SER A 643 -2.17 -9.36 -24.88
N HIS A 644 -2.50 -8.14 -25.30
CA HIS A 644 -1.78 -7.36 -26.29
C HIS A 644 -1.64 -5.90 -25.81
N PRO A 645 -0.78 -5.64 -24.80
CA PRO A 645 -0.54 -4.30 -24.31
C PRO A 645 0.41 -3.51 -25.20
N GLU A 646 0.10 -2.24 -25.37
CA GLU A 646 0.79 -1.28 -26.21
C GLU A 646 1.32 -0.13 -25.36
N ILE A 647 2.46 0.44 -25.77
CA ILE A 647 3.00 1.66 -25.16
C ILE A 647 2.33 2.85 -25.84
N VAL A 648 1.45 3.55 -25.11
CA VAL A 648 0.77 4.74 -25.63
C VAL A 648 1.70 5.97 -25.61
N PRO A 649 1.44 7.01 -26.43
CA PRO A 649 2.23 8.24 -26.45
C PRO A 649 2.41 8.90 -25.08
N ALA A 650 3.48 9.70 -24.94
CA ALA A 650 3.80 10.32 -23.66
C ALA A 650 2.79 11.41 -23.29
N GLN A 651 2.22 11.32 -22.08
CA GLN A 651 1.25 12.25 -21.53
C GLN A 651 1.82 12.94 -20.27
N THR A 652 1.17 14.02 -19.84
CA THR A 652 1.47 14.78 -18.62
C THR A 652 0.37 14.63 -17.59
N LEU A 653 0.73 14.56 -16.31
CA LEU A 653 -0.25 14.59 -15.22
C LEU A 653 0.23 15.43 -14.03
N LEU A 654 -0.53 16.45 -13.65
CA LEU A 654 -0.46 17.12 -12.34
C LEU A 654 -1.56 16.55 -11.44
N THR A 655 -1.18 15.93 -10.31
CA THR A 655 -2.10 15.16 -9.46
C THR A 655 -1.58 15.08 -8.03
N ALA A 656 -2.45 15.01 -7.04
CA ALA A 656 -2.11 14.51 -5.71
C ALA A 656 -1.77 13.00 -5.76
N THR A 657 -1.17 12.50 -4.69
CA THR A 657 -0.76 11.08 -4.60
C THR A 657 -1.20 10.50 -3.25
N PRO A 658 -1.79 9.28 -3.20
CA PRO A 658 -2.39 8.76 -1.95
C PRO A 658 -1.39 8.55 -0.82
N CYS A 659 -0.17 8.11 -1.15
CA CYS A 659 0.91 7.84 -0.20
C CYS A 659 2.28 7.99 -0.87
N ARG A 660 3.15 8.85 -0.32
CA ARG A 660 4.48 9.17 -0.89
C ARG A 660 5.43 7.96 -1.02
N SER A 661 5.29 6.95 -0.17
CA SER A 661 6.18 5.77 -0.16
C SER A 661 5.78 4.67 -1.15
N PHE A 662 4.50 4.23 -1.14
CA PHE A 662 4.00 3.14 -1.99
C PHE A 662 3.30 3.62 -3.28
N PHE A 663 2.59 4.75 -3.20
CA PHE A 663 1.70 5.24 -4.25
C PHE A 663 2.05 6.66 -4.74
N PRO A 664 3.32 7.01 -5.04
CA PRO A 664 3.70 8.34 -5.54
C PRO A 664 3.37 8.50 -7.05
N ARG A 665 2.10 8.33 -7.41
CA ARG A 665 1.53 8.42 -8.76
C ARG A 665 0.02 8.70 -8.67
N GLY A 666 -0.60 9.14 -9.75
CA GLY A 666 -2.04 9.43 -9.78
C GLY A 666 -2.89 8.15 -9.74
N PHE A 667 -3.96 8.18 -8.94
CA PHE A 667 -5.02 7.15 -8.93
C PHE A 667 -6.36 7.85 -9.14
N TYR A 668 -7.13 7.40 -10.13
CA TYR A 668 -8.29 8.15 -10.64
C TYR A 668 -9.39 8.35 -9.59
N TRP A 669 -9.71 7.29 -8.84
CA TRP A 669 -10.80 7.34 -7.87
C TRP A 669 -10.37 7.98 -6.53
N ASP A 670 -9.08 7.93 -6.17
CA ASP A 670 -8.53 8.67 -5.03
C ASP A 670 -8.60 10.19 -5.25
N GLU A 671 -8.32 10.66 -6.47
CA GLU A 671 -8.14 12.09 -6.74
C GLU A 671 -9.40 12.92 -6.50
N GLY A 672 -10.59 12.37 -6.76
CA GLY A 672 -11.84 13.05 -6.42
C GLY A 672 -11.94 13.42 -4.93
N PHE A 673 -11.42 12.58 -4.03
CA PHE A 673 -11.36 12.87 -2.60
C PHE A 673 -10.24 13.85 -2.24
N HIS A 674 -9.08 13.77 -2.90
CA HIS A 674 -8.00 14.76 -2.75
C HIS A 674 -8.50 16.17 -3.10
N LEU A 675 -9.23 16.27 -4.21
CA LEU A 675 -9.71 17.52 -4.76
C LEU A 675 -10.77 18.22 -3.91
N LEU A 676 -11.58 17.51 -3.10
CA LEU A 676 -12.50 18.19 -2.18
C LEU A 676 -11.74 19.11 -1.20
N LEU A 677 -10.61 18.64 -0.65
CA LEU A 677 -9.78 19.43 0.26
C LEU A 677 -8.90 20.45 -0.49
N ILE A 678 -8.39 20.11 -1.69
CA ILE A 678 -7.59 21.04 -2.50
C ILE A 678 -8.45 22.21 -3.01
N ASN A 679 -9.66 21.96 -3.54
CA ASN A 679 -10.57 23.00 -4.01
C ASN A 679 -10.90 24.03 -2.92
N ARG A 680 -11.07 23.58 -1.67
CA ARG A 680 -11.35 24.44 -0.51
C ARG A 680 -10.14 25.28 -0.06
N TRP A 681 -8.93 24.81 -0.32
CA TRP A 681 -7.68 25.55 -0.08
C TRP A 681 -7.37 26.53 -1.23
N ASP A 682 -7.33 26.01 -2.46
CA ASP A 682 -6.85 26.66 -3.68
C ASP A 682 -7.64 26.14 -4.90
N LEU A 683 -8.77 26.78 -5.18
CA LEU A 683 -9.67 26.38 -6.26
C LEU A 683 -8.96 26.31 -7.62
N ASP A 684 -8.15 27.30 -7.97
CA ASP A 684 -7.45 27.35 -9.26
C ASP A 684 -6.44 26.20 -9.45
N LEU A 685 -5.74 25.79 -8.38
CA LEU A 685 -4.91 24.58 -8.40
C LEU A 685 -5.76 23.32 -8.58
N GLY A 686 -6.91 23.24 -7.91
CA GLY A 686 -7.88 22.15 -8.06
C GLY A 686 -8.43 22.04 -9.49
N LEU A 687 -8.85 23.16 -10.09
CA LEU A 687 -9.27 23.24 -11.49
C LEU A 687 -8.13 22.81 -12.44
N ARG A 688 -6.88 23.22 -12.19
CA ARG A 688 -5.72 22.82 -13.00
C ARG A 688 -5.44 21.31 -12.92
N ILE A 689 -5.63 20.69 -11.76
CA ILE A 689 -5.54 19.24 -11.58
C ILE A 689 -6.70 18.52 -12.29
N ILE A 690 -7.94 19.03 -12.15
CA ILE A 690 -9.12 18.53 -12.88
C ILE A 690 -8.87 18.56 -14.40
N SER A 691 -8.29 19.66 -14.93
CA SER A 691 -7.87 19.75 -16.32
C SER A 691 -6.90 18.63 -16.67
N SER A 692 -5.83 18.47 -15.87
CA SER A 692 -4.77 17.52 -16.16
C SER A 692 -5.23 16.05 -16.12
N TRP A 693 -6.30 15.73 -15.40
CA TRP A 693 -6.98 14.43 -15.50
C TRP A 693 -7.94 14.37 -16.70
N ALA A 694 -8.72 15.42 -16.96
CA ALA A 694 -9.58 15.49 -18.15
C ALA A 694 -8.79 15.39 -19.47
N ASP A 695 -7.54 15.86 -19.49
CA ASP A 695 -6.61 15.76 -20.62
C ASP A 695 -6.08 14.33 -20.87
N LEU A 696 -6.32 13.39 -19.94
CA LEU A 696 -6.03 11.96 -20.12
C LEU A 696 -7.23 11.14 -20.63
N ILE A 697 -8.42 11.75 -20.73
CA ILE A 697 -9.61 11.11 -21.31
C ILE A 697 -9.36 10.90 -22.80
N ASP A 698 -9.39 9.66 -23.26
CA ASP A 698 -9.10 9.31 -24.65
C ASP A 698 -10.31 9.49 -25.58
N GLN A 699 -10.09 9.21 -26.87
CA GLN A 699 -11.11 9.31 -27.93
C GLN A 699 -12.35 8.43 -27.69
N ASP A 700 -12.21 7.34 -26.92
CA ASP A 700 -13.28 6.42 -26.56
C ASP A 700 -13.97 6.85 -25.23
N GLY A 701 -13.55 7.98 -24.66
CA GLY A 701 -13.98 8.52 -23.38
C GLY A 701 -13.42 7.76 -22.17
N TRP A 702 -12.41 6.92 -22.34
CA TRP A 702 -11.83 6.13 -21.24
C TRP A 702 -10.64 6.85 -20.57
N ILE A 703 -10.36 6.50 -19.31
CA ILE A 703 -9.20 6.99 -18.55
C ILE A 703 -8.59 5.87 -17.70
N GLY A 704 -7.26 5.80 -17.64
CA GLY A 704 -6.55 4.80 -16.84
C GLY A 704 -6.73 5.00 -15.33
N ARG A 705 -6.98 3.90 -14.60
CA ARG A 705 -7.22 3.92 -13.14
C ARG A 705 -5.98 4.31 -12.33
N GLU A 706 -4.80 3.97 -12.84
CA GLU A 706 -3.52 4.13 -12.16
C GLU A 706 -2.48 4.65 -13.16
N GLN A 707 -1.99 5.87 -12.94
CA GLN A 707 -1.28 6.64 -13.96
C GLN A 707 0.24 6.48 -13.82
N ILE A 708 0.75 5.38 -14.38
CA ILE A 708 2.15 4.94 -14.26
C ILE A 708 3.03 5.54 -15.39
N LEU A 709 3.06 6.87 -15.46
CA LEU A 709 3.70 7.63 -16.54
C LEU A 709 5.24 7.60 -16.43
N GLY A 710 5.90 6.91 -17.36
CA GLY A 710 7.37 6.90 -17.51
C GLY A 710 8.15 5.98 -16.56
N GLU A 711 9.47 5.92 -16.75
CA GLU A 711 10.35 4.95 -16.06
C GLU A 711 10.43 5.17 -14.54
N GLU A 712 10.47 6.42 -14.07
CA GLU A 712 10.52 6.73 -12.62
C GLU A 712 9.26 6.19 -11.90
N ALA A 713 8.09 6.32 -12.51
CA ALA A 713 6.85 5.72 -12.00
C ALA A 713 6.86 4.19 -12.12
N ARG A 714 7.21 3.64 -13.29
CA ARG A 714 7.24 2.19 -13.54
C ARG A 714 8.25 1.45 -12.65
N SER A 715 9.30 2.11 -12.16
CA SER A 715 10.24 1.57 -11.16
C SER A 715 9.54 1.13 -9.86
N ARG A 716 8.54 1.89 -9.41
CA ARG A 716 7.78 1.66 -8.15
C ARG A 716 6.74 0.55 -8.26
N VAL A 717 6.56 0.00 -9.47
CA VAL A 717 5.58 -1.05 -9.78
C VAL A 717 6.29 -2.39 -10.05
N GLY A 718 7.58 -2.51 -9.72
CA GLY A 718 8.37 -3.75 -9.82
C GLY A 718 8.87 -4.11 -11.24
N LEU A 719 8.38 -3.42 -12.27
CA LEU A 719 8.62 -3.73 -13.68
C LEU A 719 10.08 -3.62 -14.15
N ALA A 720 10.90 -2.83 -13.45
CA ALA A 720 12.29 -2.57 -13.83
C ALA A 720 13.11 -3.86 -14.05
N ARG A 721 12.78 -4.95 -13.35
CA ARG A 721 13.47 -6.24 -13.47
C ARG A 721 13.00 -7.10 -14.66
N LEU A 722 11.82 -6.86 -15.21
CA LEU A 722 11.28 -7.58 -16.37
C LEU A 722 11.65 -6.90 -17.69
N VAL A 723 11.59 -5.57 -17.75
CA VAL A 723 11.99 -4.79 -18.95
C VAL A 723 13.48 -5.01 -19.25
N ALA A 724 14.33 -4.97 -18.22
CA ALA A 724 15.78 -5.17 -18.33
C ALA A 724 16.21 -6.57 -18.82
N LEU A 725 15.31 -7.56 -18.81
CA LEU A 725 15.57 -8.92 -19.29
C LEU A 725 15.08 -9.19 -20.71
N GLY A 726 14.42 -8.22 -21.37
CA GLY A 726 13.85 -8.38 -22.72
C GLY A 726 12.69 -9.39 -22.82
N ALA A 727 12.30 -10.02 -21.71
CA ALA A 727 11.34 -11.13 -21.65
C ALA A 727 9.94 -10.77 -22.20
N TRP A 728 9.59 -9.48 -22.25
CA TRP A 728 8.32 -9.00 -22.81
C TRP A 728 8.16 -9.26 -24.33
N ARG A 729 9.21 -9.66 -25.07
CA ARG A 729 9.12 -9.85 -26.53
C ARG A 729 8.90 -11.29 -27.03
N ASN A 730 8.93 -12.31 -26.16
CA ASN A 730 8.81 -13.71 -26.57
C ASN A 730 7.58 -14.37 -25.91
N SER A 731 6.45 -14.40 -26.61
CA SER A 731 5.13 -14.76 -26.07
C SER A 731 4.75 -16.26 -26.23
N GLU A 732 5.70 -17.19 -26.12
CA GLU A 732 5.49 -18.62 -26.47
C GLU A 732 5.72 -19.62 -25.32
N SER A 733 5.77 -19.17 -24.06
CA SER A 733 6.02 -20.07 -22.91
C SER A 733 5.44 -19.64 -21.56
N THR A 734 4.38 -18.83 -21.54
CA THR A 734 3.83 -18.24 -20.29
C THR A 734 2.83 -19.15 -19.53
N ASP A 735 2.50 -20.33 -20.04
CA ASP A 735 1.65 -21.31 -19.34
C ASP A 735 2.38 -22.00 -18.18
N GLN A 736 2.22 -21.45 -16.96
CA GLN A 736 2.18 -22.16 -15.64
C GLN A 736 2.31 -21.24 -14.41
N LEU A 737 2.25 -19.91 -14.56
CA LEU A 737 2.11 -19.00 -13.42
C LEU A 737 0.67 -19.07 -12.87
N THR A 738 0.53 -19.41 -11.59
CA THR A 738 -0.77 -19.49 -10.89
C THR A 738 -0.91 -18.34 -9.88
N PRO A 739 -2.14 -17.84 -9.60
CA PRO A 739 -2.33 -16.49 -9.03
C PRO A 739 -1.88 -16.28 -7.57
N SER A 740 -1.48 -17.33 -6.86
CA SER A 740 -1.10 -17.29 -5.44
C SER A 740 0.28 -16.69 -5.15
N ARG A 741 0.89 -15.99 -6.11
CA ARG A 741 2.27 -15.47 -6.05
C ARG A 741 2.43 -13.95 -5.88
N ALA A 742 1.36 -13.14 -5.86
CA ALA A 742 1.48 -11.68 -5.96
C ALA A 742 0.86 -10.81 -4.84
N LEU A 743 -0.07 -11.32 -4.01
CA LEU A 743 -0.71 -10.50 -2.97
C LEU A 743 0.15 -10.27 -1.71
N ARG A 744 1.01 -9.24 -1.73
CA ARG A 744 1.07 -8.26 -0.61
C ARG A 744 1.89 -6.97 -0.79
N LEU A 745 2.92 -6.91 -1.65
CA LEU A 745 3.84 -5.75 -1.70
C LEU A 745 4.34 -5.34 -3.09
N GLN A 746 3.89 -5.99 -4.16
CA GLN A 746 4.20 -5.63 -5.55
C GLN A 746 2.94 -5.79 -6.39
N VAL A 747 2.68 -4.84 -7.29
CA VAL A 747 1.56 -4.94 -8.23
C VAL A 747 1.86 -6.10 -9.20
N PRO A 748 0.95 -7.07 -9.40
CA PRO A 748 1.09 -8.10 -10.41
C PRO A 748 1.41 -7.49 -11.78
N CYS A 749 2.31 -8.12 -12.55
CA CYS A 749 2.64 -7.64 -13.90
C CYS A 749 1.43 -7.59 -14.84
N GLU A 750 0.41 -8.43 -14.57
CA GLU A 750 -0.90 -8.47 -15.22
C GLU A 750 -1.76 -7.21 -14.96
N LEU A 751 -1.52 -6.46 -13.89
CA LEU A 751 -2.27 -5.25 -13.52
C LEU A 751 -1.60 -3.93 -13.93
N VAL A 752 -0.44 -3.99 -14.61
CA VAL A 752 0.19 -2.78 -15.16
C VAL A 752 -0.49 -2.29 -16.44
N PRO A 753 -0.81 -3.16 -17.43
CA PRO A 753 -1.64 -2.76 -18.54
C PRO A 753 -2.97 -2.20 -18.05
N GLN A 754 -3.24 -0.96 -18.39
CA GLN A 754 -4.55 -0.34 -18.15
C GLN A 754 -5.55 -0.87 -19.20
N LEU A 755 -6.80 -1.14 -18.80
CA LEU A 755 -7.76 -1.91 -19.60
C LEU A 755 -9.01 -1.07 -19.96
N PRO A 756 -9.18 -0.60 -21.22
CA PRO A 756 -10.25 0.33 -21.58
C PRO A 756 -11.70 -0.17 -21.46
N ALA A 757 -11.91 -1.48 -21.35
CA ALA A 757 -13.22 -2.04 -21.03
C ALA A 757 -13.63 -1.85 -19.56
N TYR A 758 -12.66 -1.55 -18.68
CA TYR A 758 -12.80 -1.58 -17.22
C TYR A 758 -12.73 -0.15 -16.67
N ALA A 759 -13.79 0.27 -15.99
CA ALA A 759 -13.91 1.59 -15.36
C ALA A 759 -13.70 1.52 -13.84
N ASN A 760 -13.60 2.69 -13.20
CA ASN A 760 -13.47 2.84 -11.74
C ASN A 760 -14.40 3.98 -11.23
N PRO A 761 -14.64 4.13 -9.92
CA PRO A 761 -15.55 5.16 -9.40
C PRO A 761 -15.23 6.57 -9.93
N PRO A 762 -16.20 7.28 -10.55
CA PRO A 762 -15.98 8.59 -11.18
C PRO A 762 -15.94 9.73 -10.16
N THR A 763 -15.11 9.60 -9.12
CA THR A 763 -15.04 10.55 -7.99
C THR A 763 -14.54 11.93 -8.42
N LEU A 764 -13.77 12.03 -9.51
CA LEU A 764 -13.39 13.29 -10.15
C LEU A 764 -14.63 14.17 -10.43
N VAL A 765 -15.78 13.56 -10.74
CA VAL A 765 -17.03 14.26 -10.99
C VAL A 765 -17.59 14.91 -9.71
N MET A 766 -17.43 14.29 -8.53
CA MET A 766 -17.77 14.92 -7.25
C MET A 766 -16.94 16.19 -7.02
N ALA A 767 -15.65 16.14 -7.34
CA ALA A 767 -14.74 17.28 -7.22
C ALA A 767 -15.10 18.42 -8.18
N VAL A 768 -15.51 18.09 -9.41
CA VAL A 768 -16.02 19.07 -10.38
C VAL A 768 -17.33 19.70 -9.87
N ARG A 769 -18.23 18.93 -9.26
CA ARG A 769 -19.47 19.43 -8.64
C ARG A 769 -19.18 20.40 -7.49
N ALA A 770 -18.30 20.01 -6.55
CA ALA A 770 -17.89 20.87 -5.44
C ALA A 770 -17.22 22.17 -5.93
N ALA A 771 -16.36 22.10 -6.96
CA ALA A 771 -15.77 23.27 -7.58
C ALA A 771 -16.84 24.22 -8.18
N LEU A 772 -17.80 23.68 -8.93
CA LEU A 772 -18.93 24.45 -9.47
C LEU A 772 -19.77 25.11 -8.35
N GLN A 773 -20.01 24.42 -7.25
CA GLN A 773 -20.78 24.93 -6.12
C GLN A 773 -20.03 26.02 -5.34
N LEU A 774 -18.72 25.87 -5.14
CA LEU A 774 -17.85 26.93 -4.57
C LEU A 774 -17.91 28.21 -5.43
N VAL A 775 -17.88 28.07 -6.75
CA VAL A 775 -17.99 29.19 -7.71
C VAL A 775 -19.37 29.85 -7.64
N GLN A 776 -20.46 29.07 -7.66
CA GLN A 776 -21.83 29.60 -7.53
C GLN A 776 -22.06 30.35 -6.22
N ARG A 777 -21.52 29.85 -5.10
CA ARG A 777 -21.55 30.54 -3.80
C ARG A 777 -20.75 31.85 -3.85
N SER A 778 -19.56 31.79 -4.42
CA SER A 778 -18.65 32.94 -4.55
C SER A 778 -19.23 34.06 -5.43
N ALA A 779 -20.07 33.72 -6.43
CA ALA A 779 -20.73 34.67 -7.33
C ALA A 779 -21.58 35.75 -6.64
N SER A 780 -21.91 35.58 -5.36
CA SER A 780 -22.55 36.60 -4.52
C SER A 780 -21.57 37.70 -4.02
N THR A 781 -20.27 37.53 -4.24
CA THR A 781 -19.17 38.33 -3.65
C THR A 781 -17.94 38.53 -4.55
N SER A 782 -17.76 37.74 -5.62
CA SER A 782 -16.55 37.72 -6.47
C SER A 782 -16.58 38.71 -7.64
N SER A 783 -15.44 38.87 -8.33
CA SER A 783 -15.37 39.69 -9.54
C SER A 783 -16.11 39.03 -10.71
N SER A 784 -16.66 39.86 -11.60
CA SER A 784 -17.24 39.42 -12.87
C SER A 784 -16.25 38.59 -13.71
N ASP A 785 -14.95 38.87 -13.61
CA ASP A 785 -13.92 38.23 -14.43
C ASP A 785 -13.46 36.87 -13.87
N ASP A 786 -13.58 36.63 -12.56
CA ASP A 786 -13.33 35.32 -11.97
C ASP A 786 -14.42 34.34 -12.42
N MET A 787 -15.68 34.78 -12.36
CA MET A 787 -16.83 34.03 -12.86
C MET A 787 -16.75 33.71 -14.36
N LYS A 788 -16.20 34.62 -15.19
CA LYS A 788 -15.92 34.37 -16.60
C LYS A 788 -14.84 33.31 -16.78
N ARG A 789 -13.72 33.42 -16.06
CA ARG A 789 -12.60 32.46 -16.13
C ARG A 789 -13.03 31.06 -15.72
N THR A 790 -13.74 30.89 -14.61
CA THR A 790 -14.20 29.56 -14.21
C THR A 790 -15.29 29.01 -15.12
N ARG A 791 -16.21 29.83 -15.67
CA ARG A 791 -17.13 29.36 -16.72
C ARG A 791 -16.36 28.88 -17.96
N SER A 792 -15.41 29.67 -18.45
CA SER A 792 -14.60 29.31 -19.63
C SER A 792 -13.82 28.01 -19.42
N PHE A 793 -13.32 27.77 -18.20
CA PHE A 793 -12.70 26.51 -17.80
C PHE A 793 -13.70 25.34 -17.79
N LEU A 794 -14.88 25.49 -17.18
CA LEU A 794 -15.89 24.44 -17.15
C LEU A 794 -16.36 24.07 -18.56
N THR A 795 -16.50 25.06 -19.45
CA THR A 795 -16.82 24.85 -20.87
C THR A 795 -15.71 24.11 -21.64
N SER A 796 -14.43 24.29 -21.30
CA SER A 796 -13.34 23.57 -22.01
C SER A 796 -13.22 22.10 -21.60
N ILE A 797 -13.52 21.74 -20.34
CA ILE A 797 -13.52 20.34 -19.88
C ILE A 797 -14.83 19.59 -20.18
N TYR A 798 -15.94 20.31 -20.36
CA TYR A 798 -17.27 19.72 -20.53
C TYR A 798 -17.38 18.65 -21.63
N PRO A 799 -16.86 18.83 -22.85
CA PRO A 799 -16.92 17.80 -23.89
C PRO A 799 -16.19 16.50 -23.50
N LYS A 800 -15.09 16.62 -22.75
CA LYS A 800 -14.32 15.45 -22.28
C LYS A 800 -15.08 14.70 -21.18
N LEU A 801 -15.67 15.42 -20.23
CA LEU A 801 -16.53 14.82 -19.19
C LEU A 801 -17.81 14.18 -19.79
N LYS A 802 -18.40 14.77 -20.83
CA LYS A 802 -19.51 14.17 -21.59
C LYS A 802 -19.11 12.86 -22.27
N SER A 803 -18.00 12.86 -23.02
CA SER A 803 -17.45 11.65 -23.62
C SER A 803 -17.18 10.56 -22.56
N HIS A 804 -16.66 10.96 -21.40
CA HIS A 804 -16.40 10.05 -20.28
C HIS A 804 -17.68 9.42 -19.71
N TYR A 805 -18.72 10.22 -19.48
CA TYR A 805 -20.03 9.73 -19.05
C TYR A 805 -20.64 8.77 -20.07
N GLU A 806 -20.56 9.09 -21.37
CA GLU A 806 -21.04 8.24 -22.45
C GLU A 806 -20.22 6.94 -22.59
N SER A 807 -18.93 6.97 -22.23
CA SER A 807 -18.07 5.78 -22.15
C SER A 807 -18.49 4.85 -21.00
N PHE A 808 -18.85 5.37 -19.83
CA PHE A 808 -19.46 4.56 -18.75
C PHE A 808 -20.79 3.95 -19.22
N ARG A 809 -21.67 4.76 -19.81
CA ARG A 809 -22.98 4.30 -20.33
C ARG A 809 -22.84 3.17 -21.36
N ARG A 810 -21.78 3.21 -22.18
CA ARG A 810 -21.45 2.20 -23.19
C ARG A 810 -20.80 0.94 -22.60
N THR A 811 -19.84 1.08 -21.69
CA THR A 811 -18.98 -0.04 -21.26
C THR A 811 -19.52 -0.81 -20.05
N GLN A 812 -20.11 -0.13 -19.05
CA GLN A 812 -20.50 -0.75 -17.78
C GLN A 812 -22.00 -1.14 -17.70
N ARG A 813 -22.72 -1.08 -18.83
CA ARG A 813 -24.17 -1.39 -18.87
C ARG A 813 -24.47 -2.82 -18.41
N GLY A 814 -25.43 -2.96 -17.51
CA GLY A 814 -25.94 -4.22 -16.97
C GLY A 814 -27.13 -4.76 -17.76
N GLN A 815 -27.46 -6.04 -17.55
CA GLN A 815 -28.56 -6.71 -18.25
C GLN A 815 -29.85 -6.71 -17.42
N ILE A 816 -30.94 -6.21 -17.99
CA ILE A 816 -32.30 -6.35 -17.45
C ILE A 816 -33.12 -7.36 -18.28
N SER A 817 -33.03 -7.28 -19.61
CA SER A 817 -33.80 -8.11 -20.53
C SER A 817 -33.43 -9.60 -20.45
N GLY A 818 -34.46 -10.46 -20.43
CA GLY A 818 -34.32 -11.91 -20.34
C GLY A 818 -34.22 -12.49 -18.92
N VAL A 819 -34.04 -11.64 -17.90
CA VAL A 819 -34.04 -12.06 -16.48
C VAL A 819 -35.48 -12.13 -15.96
N ARG A 820 -35.84 -13.22 -15.27
CA ARG A 820 -37.16 -13.39 -14.65
C ARG A 820 -37.20 -12.77 -13.25
N GLY A 821 -38.30 -12.09 -12.91
CA GLY A 821 -38.46 -11.47 -11.60
C GLY A 821 -37.69 -10.15 -11.40
N ARG A 822 -36.97 -9.66 -12.42
CA ARG A 822 -36.37 -8.32 -12.43
C ARG A 822 -37.35 -7.34 -13.05
N GLN A 823 -37.65 -6.24 -12.36
CA GLN A 823 -38.46 -5.13 -12.88
C GLN A 823 -37.71 -3.81 -12.68
N ALA A 824 -37.96 -2.85 -13.56
CA ALA A 824 -37.32 -1.54 -13.57
C ALA A 824 -38.20 -0.58 -14.37
N ARG A 825 -38.36 0.66 -13.90
CA ARG A 825 -39.14 1.69 -14.60
C ARG A 825 -38.50 2.15 -15.92
N ASN A 826 -37.18 2.04 -16.05
CA ASN A 826 -36.46 2.20 -17.32
C ASN A 826 -35.63 0.92 -17.62
N SER A 827 -35.74 0.38 -18.83
CA SER A 827 -35.02 -0.83 -19.28
C SER A 827 -33.56 -0.61 -19.69
N GLU A 828 -33.11 0.64 -19.82
CA GLU A 828 -31.74 1.03 -20.17
C GLU A 828 -30.83 1.19 -18.95
N GLU A 829 -31.36 1.72 -17.84
CA GLU A 829 -30.56 2.22 -16.70
C GLU A 829 -30.24 1.13 -15.65
N ALA A 830 -29.43 0.15 -16.01
CA ALA A 830 -28.84 -0.79 -15.05
C ALA A 830 -27.35 -1.00 -15.33
N TRP A 831 -26.58 -1.33 -14.29
CA TRP A 831 -25.11 -1.19 -14.31
C TRP A 831 -24.39 -2.35 -13.62
N ARG A 832 -23.29 -2.81 -14.24
CA ARG A 832 -22.39 -3.85 -13.70
C ARG A 832 -20.93 -3.51 -13.98
N TRP A 833 -20.13 -3.46 -12.92
CA TRP A 833 -18.67 -3.40 -13.03
C TRP A 833 -18.16 -4.56 -13.89
N ARG A 834 -17.35 -4.26 -14.91
CA ARG A 834 -16.51 -5.26 -15.59
C ARG A 834 -15.30 -5.62 -14.72
N GLY A 835 -14.49 -6.60 -15.11
CA GLY A 835 -13.17 -6.79 -14.52
C GLY A 835 -13.11 -7.58 -13.21
N GLN A 836 -14.19 -8.28 -12.80
CA GLN A 836 -14.07 -9.30 -11.74
C GLN A 836 -13.10 -10.38 -12.22
N SER A 837 -12.20 -10.84 -11.35
CA SER A 837 -11.07 -11.68 -11.76
C SER A 837 -11.37 -13.19 -11.71
N LEU A 838 -10.43 -14.01 -12.20
CA LEU A 838 -10.46 -15.47 -12.00
C LEU A 838 -10.31 -15.90 -10.53
N ASN A 839 -9.86 -15.00 -9.65
CA ASN A 839 -10.09 -15.12 -8.21
C ASN A 839 -11.44 -14.45 -7.88
N PRO A 840 -12.46 -15.18 -7.41
CA PRO A 840 -13.80 -14.62 -7.21
C PRO A 840 -13.82 -13.50 -6.17
N ASP A 841 -12.93 -13.57 -5.17
CA ASP A 841 -12.75 -12.59 -4.09
C ASP A 841 -12.37 -11.16 -4.54
N LEU A 842 -12.09 -10.89 -5.83
CA LEU A 842 -11.48 -9.63 -6.29
C LEU A 842 -12.23 -8.91 -7.42
N LEU A 843 -12.67 -7.67 -7.14
CA LEU A 843 -13.31 -6.73 -8.07
C LEU A 843 -12.63 -5.34 -8.04
N LEU A 844 -11.43 -5.26 -8.63
CA LEU A 844 -10.52 -4.09 -8.63
C LEU A 844 -11.07 -2.84 -9.34
N THR A 845 -12.13 -3.00 -10.11
CA THR A 845 -12.86 -1.91 -10.78
C THR A 845 -13.76 -1.14 -9.82
N SER A 846 -14.27 -1.76 -8.76
CA SER A 846 -15.14 -1.06 -7.80
C SER A 846 -14.40 -0.08 -6.88
N GLY A 847 -13.06 -0.18 -6.78
CA GLY A 847 -12.26 0.51 -5.75
C GLY A 847 -12.44 -0.07 -4.33
N LEU A 848 -13.32 -1.06 -4.18
CA LEU A 848 -13.53 -1.87 -2.97
C LEU A 848 -13.06 -3.30 -3.28
N ASP A 849 -11.78 -3.42 -3.60
CA ASP A 849 -11.14 -4.59 -4.24
C ASP A 849 -11.54 -5.95 -3.65
N ASP A 850 -11.64 -6.06 -2.32
CA ASP A 850 -11.94 -7.28 -1.54
C ASP A 850 -13.35 -7.32 -0.92
N TYR A 851 -14.29 -6.48 -1.39
CA TYR A 851 -15.70 -6.52 -0.97
C TYR A 851 -16.46 -7.66 -1.66
N PRO A 852 -17.02 -8.65 -0.93
CA PRO A 852 -17.65 -9.81 -1.56
C PRO A 852 -18.89 -9.47 -2.40
N ARG A 853 -18.97 -10.08 -3.59
CA ARG A 853 -20.00 -9.88 -4.62
C ARG A 853 -20.72 -11.22 -4.92
N ALA A 854 -21.36 -11.32 -6.08
CA ALA A 854 -21.99 -12.55 -6.54
C ALA A 854 -20.94 -13.66 -6.81
N GLU A 855 -21.25 -14.89 -6.41
CA GLU A 855 -20.49 -16.09 -6.76
C GLU A 855 -21.40 -17.21 -7.31
N PRO A 856 -21.08 -17.81 -8.47
CA PRO A 856 -20.08 -17.36 -9.44
C PRO A 856 -20.49 -16.05 -10.15
N PRO A 857 -19.54 -15.28 -10.70
CA PRO A 857 -19.84 -14.06 -11.45
C PRO A 857 -20.68 -14.34 -12.71
N THR A 858 -21.66 -13.48 -12.99
CA THR A 858 -22.58 -13.59 -14.13
C THR A 858 -22.65 -12.29 -14.94
N ARG A 859 -23.03 -12.40 -16.22
CA ARG A 859 -23.34 -11.24 -17.09
C ARG A 859 -24.57 -10.44 -16.61
N SER A 860 -25.42 -11.04 -15.79
CA SER A 860 -26.66 -10.47 -15.26
C SER A 860 -26.54 -9.97 -13.82
N ASP A 861 -25.33 -9.91 -13.26
CA ASP A 861 -25.11 -9.22 -11.99
C ASP A 861 -25.32 -7.70 -12.17
N LEU A 862 -25.78 -7.01 -11.13
CA LEU A 862 -25.94 -5.55 -11.10
C LEU A 862 -25.43 -5.04 -9.75
N HIS A 863 -24.70 -3.92 -9.76
CA HIS A 863 -23.98 -3.43 -8.57
C HIS A 863 -24.55 -2.10 -8.06
N VAL A 864 -24.97 -2.05 -6.79
CA VAL A 864 -25.70 -0.90 -6.22
C VAL A 864 -24.80 0.32 -6.03
N ASP A 865 -23.51 0.13 -5.74
CA ASP A 865 -22.50 1.19 -5.72
C ASP A 865 -22.35 1.87 -7.09
N LEU A 866 -22.34 1.09 -8.17
CA LEU A 866 -22.19 1.62 -9.53
C LEU A 866 -23.41 2.40 -10.02
N ILE A 867 -24.64 1.94 -9.77
CA ILE A 867 -25.84 2.71 -10.15
C ILE A 867 -25.92 4.04 -9.38
N CYS A 868 -25.46 4.09 -8.13
CA CYS A 868 -25.34 5.34 -7.37
C CYS A 868 -24.28 6.29 -7.95
N TRP A 869 -23.14 5.74 -8.41
CA TRP A 869 -22.15 6.52 -9.17
C TRP A 869 -22.73 7.09 -10.47
N MET A 870 -23.50 6.29 -11.22
CA MET A 870 -24.12 6.75 -12.47
C MET A 870 -25.19 7.83 -12.25
N ALA A 871 -25.97 7.75 -11.17
CA ALA A 871 -26.88 8.82 -10.77
C ALA A 871 -26.10 10.11 -10.44
N THR A 872 -25.05 10.02 -9.63
CA THR A 872 -24.20 11.17 -9.25
C THR A 872 -23.53 11.81 -10.48
N PHE A 873 -23.12 10.99 -11.46
CA PHE A 873 -22.52 11.44 -12.71
C PHE A 873 -23.55 12.16 -13.58
N ALA A 874 -24.73 11.57 -13.81
CA ALA A 874 -25.83 12.20 -14.53
C ALA A 874 -26.25 13.53 -13.89
N GLU A 875 -26.35 13.58 -12.55
CA GLU A 875 -26.72 14.81 -11.84
C GLU A 875 -25.68 15.92 -12.02
N THR A 876 -24.40 15.59 -11.97
CA THR A 876 -23.33 16.57 -12.17
C THR A 876 -23.25 17.02 -13.63
N MET A 877 -23.50 16.12 -14.59
CA MET A 877 -23.58 16.49 -16.02
C MET A 877 -24.77 17.42 -16.29
N LYS A 878 -25.92 17.21 -15.64
CA LYS A 878 -27.06 18.16 -15.63
C LYS A 878 -26.65 19.54 -15.11
N GLU A 879 -25.94 19.61 -13.98
CA GLU A 879 -25.46 20.88 -13.40
C GLU A 879 -24.43 21.58 -14.29
N LEU A 880 -23.48 20.84 -14.86
CA LEU A 880 -22.46 21.36 -15.78
C LEU A 880 -23.05 21.86 -17.10
N ALA A 881 -23.94 21.09 -17.72
CA ALA A 881 -24.67 21.51 -18.92
C ALA A 881 -25.42 22.82 -18.66
N GLY A 882 -26.09 22.93 -17.49
CA GLY A 882 -26.73 24.16 -17.05
C GLY A 882 -25.76 25.34 -16.77
N ALA A 883 -24.52 25.08 -16.37
CA ALA A 883 -23.50 26.10 -16.13
C ALA A 883 -22.85 26.62 -17.43
N CYS A 884 -22.67 25.74 -18.42
CA CYS A 884 -22.16 26.03 -19.76
C CYS A 884 -23.21 26.68 -20.67
N GLY A 885 -24.49 26.34 -20.51
CA GLY A 885 -25.60 26.82 -21.35
C GLY A 885 -26.19 25.76 -22.30
N GLU A 886 -25.79 24.50 -22.15
CA GLU A 886 -26.20 23.37 -22.99
C GLU A 886 -27.60 22.86 -22.59
N VAL A 887 -28.64 23.56 -23.08
CA VAL A 887 -30.04 23.33 -22.64
C VAL A 887 -30.54 21.93 -22.97
N GLU A 888 -30.25 21.41 -24.16
CA GLU A 888 -30.72 20.07 -24.59
C GLU A 888 -30.06 18.96 -23.77
N ASP A 889 -28.73 19.03 -23.60
CA ASP A 889 -27.99 18.10 -22.74
C ASP A 889 -28.46 18.17 -21.29
N ARG A 890 -28.73 19.37 -20.75
CA ARG A 890 -29.26 19.51 -19.39
C ARG A 890 -30.57 18.74 -19.22
N VAL A 891 -31.52 18.91 -20.14
CA VAL A 891 -32.84 18.21 -20.09
C VAL A 891 -32.65 16.70 -20.25
N ARG A 892 -31.72 16.27 -21.11
CA ARG A 892 -31.35 14.86 -21.26
C ARG A 892 -30.80 14.28 -19.95
N PHE A 893 -29.79 14.91 -19.35
CA PHE A 893 -29.17 14.43 -18.11
C PHE A 893 -30.10 14.52 -16.89
N GLU A 894 -31.05 15.46 -16.88
CA GLU A 894 -32.11 15.54 -15.86
C GLU A 894 -33.08 14.34 -15.95
N LYS A 895 -33.45 13.93 -17.17
CA LYS A 895 -34.22 12.69 -17.38
C LYS A 895 -33.41 11.44 -17.02
N GLU A 896 -32.18 11.32 -17.51
CA GLU A 896 -31.31 10.17 -17.22
C GLU A 896 -31.04 10.05 -15.71
N PHE A 897 -30.87 11.17 -14.98
CA PHE A 897 -30.73 11.16 -13.53
C PHE A 897 -31.94 10.56 -12.80
N GLU A 898 -33.16 11.03 -13.08
CA GLU A 898 -34.36 10.52 -12.39
C GLU A 898 -34.71 9.07 -12.81
N ASP A 899 -34.41 8.67 -14.05
CA ASP A 899 -34.54 7.27 -14.49
C ASP A 899 -33.56 6.35 -13.73
N VAL A 900 -32.27 6.72 -13.65
CA VAL A 900 -31.25 5.94 -12.92
C VAL A 900 -31.58 5.89 -11.44
N LYS A 901 -31.88 7.04 -10.82
CA LYS A 901 -32.24 7.17 -9.40
C LYS A 901 -33.47 6.35 -9.04
N GLY A 902 -34.48 6.32 -9.92
CA GLY A 902 -35.64 5.45 -9.74
C GLY A 902 -35.31 3.96 -9.81
N ASN A 903 -34.41 3.57 -10.72
CA ASN A 903 -33.96 2.19 -10.84
C ASN A 903 -33.10 1.71 -9.65
N ILE A 904 -32.48 2.59 -8.85
CA ILE A 904 -31.84 2.19 -7.57
C ILE A 904 -32.86 1.48 -6.68
N ASP A 905 -34.06 2.06 -6.58
CA ASP A 905 -35.14 1.52 -5.76
C ASP A 905 -35.77 0.26 -6.38
N ASP A 906 -35.98 0.23 -7.71
CA ASP A 906 -36.62 -0.91 -8.38
C ASP A 906 -35.73 -2.16 -8.43
N LEU A 907 -34.41 -1.98 -8.56
CA LEU A 907 -33.46 -3.08 -8.79
C LEU A 907 -32.70 -3.52 -7.52
N HIS A 908 -32.50 -2.62 -6.55
CA HIS A 908 -31.56 -2.87 -5.44
C HIS A 908 -32.18 -2.81 -4.04
N TRP A 909 -33.42 -2.35 -3.87
CA TRP A 909 -34.07 -2.36 -2.55
C TRP A 909 -34.67 -3.73 -2.22
N SER A 910 -34.17 -4.36 -1.15
CA SER A 910 -34.73 -5.60 -0.61
C SER A 910 -35.69 -5.32 0.54
N GLU A 911 -37.00 -5.50 0.29
CA GLU A 911 -38.02 -5.37 1.36
C GLU A 911 -37.87 -6.43 2.46
N GLU A 912 -37.35 -7.63 2.14
CA GLU A 912 -37.11 -8.69 3.13
C GLU A 912 -35.98 -8.31 4.11
N HIS A 913 -34.96 -7.59 3.64
CA HIS A 913 -33.77 -7.28 4.43
C HIS A 913 -33.72 -5.82 4.89
N GLN A 914 -34.62 -4.96 4.39
CA GLN A 914 -34.65 -3.51 4.59
C GLN A 914 -33.29 -2.85 4.28
N LEU A 915 -32.68 -3.28 3.17
CA LEU A 915 -31.34 -2.90 2.73
C LEU A 915 -31.27 -2.72 1.22
N TYR A 916 -30.37 -1.83 0.79
CA TYR A 916 -29.89 -1.78 -0.59
C TYR A 916 -28.80 -2.84 -0.81
N LEU A 917 -28.91 -3.64 -1.88
CA LEU A 917 -28.06 -4.80 -2.15
C LEU A 917 -27.76 -4.94 -3.65
N ASP A 918 -26.62 -5.56 -3.98
CA ASP A 918 -26.34 -6.04 -5.35
C ASP A 918 -27.37 -7.11 -5.75
N THR A 919 -27.60 -7.29 -7.06
CA THR A 919 -28.43 -8.41 -7.57
C THR A 919 -27.66 -9.30 -8.54
N THR A 920 -28.07 -10.56 -8.57
CA THR A 920 -27.53 -11.61 -9.45
C THR A 920 -28.71 -12.45 -9.97
N VAL A 921 -28.43 -13.61 -10.60
CA VAL A 921 -29.43 -14.54 -11.14
C VAL A 921 -29.15 -15.98 -10.73
N ASP A 922 -30.19 -16.76 -10.47
CA ASP A 922 -30.07 -18.19 -10.22
C ASP A 922 -29.84 -18.99 -11.52
N SER A 923 -29.61 -20.30 -11.41
CA SER A 923 -29.42 -21.21 -12.55
C SER A 923 -30.65 -21.38 -13.47
N ARG A 924 -31.78 -20.73 -13.16
CA ARG A 924 -33.01 -20.64 -13.96
C ARG A 924 -33.20 -19.21 -14.51
N ASN A 925 -32.20 -18.34 -14.40
CA ASN A 925 -32.21 -16.92 -14.75
C ASN A 925 -33.30 -16.11 -14.02
N ILE A 926 -33.54 -16.42 -12.75
CA ILE A 926 -34.43 -15.68 -11.85
C ILE A 926 -33.58 -14.73 -11.00
N SER A 927 -33.95 -13.44 -10.95
CA SER A 927 -33.22 -12.41 -10.19
C SER A 927 -33.30 -12.67 -8.68
N GLY A 928 -32.20 -12.40 -7.98
CA GLY A 928 -32.11 -12.45 -6.51
C GLY A 928 -31.08 -11.46 -5.96
N PHE A 929 -31.15 -11.17 -4.66
CA PHE A 929 -30.23 -10.26 -3.98
C PHE A 929 -28.96 -10.99 -3.49
N VAL A 930 -27.83 -10.30 -3.56
CA VAL A 930 -26.55 -10.70 -2.94
C VAL A 930 -26.51 -10.09 -1.55
N VAL A 931 -26.78 -10.89 -0.50
CA VAL A 931 -27.07 -10.41 0.86
C VAL A 931 -25.78 -10.11 1.65
N VAL A 932 -24.97 -9.16 1.16
CA VAL A 932 -23.70 -8.76 1.78
C VAL A 932 -23.82 -7.40 2.46
N ARG A 933 -23.82 -7.40 3.79
CA ARG A 933 -23.85 -6.19 4.64
C ARG A 933 -22.47 -5.53 4.71
N GLY A 934 -22.41 -4.23 4.44
CA GLY A 934 -21.17 -3.43 4.47
C GLY A 934 -21.34 -2.07 3.78
N TYR A 935 -20.23 -1.43 3.38
CA TYR A 935 -20.26 -0.11 2.72
C TYR A 935 -21.14 -0.04 1.48
N VAL A 936 -21.21 -1.10 0.65
CA VAL A 936 -21.99 -1.08 -0.61
C VAL A 936 -23.49 -0.80 -0.34
N CYS A 937 -24.05 -1.32 0.76
CA CYS A 937 -25.42 -1.02 1.19
C CYS A 937 -25.69 0.45 1.50
N LEU A 938 -24.64 1.25 1.76
CA LEU A 938 -24.74 2.65 2.15
C LEU A 938 -24.58 3.62 0.99
N PHE A 939 -24.22 3.18 -0.23
CA PHE A 939 -23.97 4.08 -1.36
C PHE A 939 -25.13 5.04 -1.71
N PRO A 940 -26.42 4.62 -1.66
CA PRO A 940 -27.54 5.54 -1.84
C PRO A 940 -27.59 6.67 -0.81
N LEU A 941 -27.09 6.45 0.41
CA LEU A 941 -26.98 7.47 1.46
C LEU A 941 -25.67 8.28 1.35
N LEU A 942 -24.54 7.62 1.07
CA LEU A 942 -23.22 8.25 0.88
C LEU A 942 -23.14 9.13 -0.39
N LEU A 943 -24.14 9.09 -1.25
CA LEU A 943 -24.26 9.95 -2.44
C LEU A 943 -25.57 10.78 -2.42
N SER A 944 -26.25 10.87 -1.28
CA SER A 944 -27.44 11.73 -1.06
C SER A 944 -28.62 11.43 -2.01
N LEU A 945 -28.78 10.17 -2.43
CA LEU A 945 -29.76 9.75 -3.45
C LEU A 945 -31.10 9.28 -2.86
N ILE A 946 -31.13 8.84 -1.60
CA ILE A 946 -32.38 8.48 -0.91
C ILE A 946 -33.17 9.77 -0.59
N PRO A 947 -34.47 9.87 -0.95
CA PRO A 947 -35.30 11.01 -0.57
C PRO A 947 -35.41 11.18 0.95
N VAL A 948 -35.39 12.44 1.42
CA VAL A 948 -35.39 12.80 2.86
C VAL A 948 -36.64 12.36 3.62
N ASP A 949 -37.73 12.10 2.90
CA ASP A 949 -39.03 11.63 3.38
C ASP A 949 -39.25 10.11 3.15
N SER A 950 -38.28 9.41 2.54
CA SER A 950 -38.38 7.98 2.28
C SER A 950 -38.20 7.14 3.56
N PRO A 951 -39.07 6.13 3.83
CA PRO A 951 -38.87 5.21 4.95
C PRO A 951 -37.56 4.42 4.83
N LYS A 952 -37.03 4.26 3.61
CA LYS A 952 -35.75 3.59 3.32
C LYS A 952 -34.55 4.35 3.92
N LEU A 953 -34.66 5.67 4.08
CA LEU A 953 -33.66 6.47 4.79
C LEU A 953 -33.64 6.09 6.28
N GLY A 954 -34.80 5.90 6.90
CA GLY A 954 -34.94 5.43 8.28
C GLY A 954 -34.25 4.08 8.48
N ALA A 955 -34.61 3.08 7.68
CA ALA A 955 -33.99 1.75 7.71
C ALA A 955 -32.46 1.78 7.49
N THR A 956 -31.98 2.58 6.53
CA THR A 956 -30.53 2.73 6.26
C THR A 956 -29.79 3.38 7.44
N LEU A 957 -30.40 4.38 8.09
CA LEU A 957 -29.85 5.03 9.28
C LEU A 957 -29.92 4.13 10.54
N GLU A 958 -30.91 3.24 10.64
CA GLU A 958 -30.98 2.22 11.68
C GLU A 958 -29.89 1.16 11.49
N PHE A 959 -29.68 0.67 10.26
CA PHE A 959 -28.56 -0.22 9.92
C PHE A 959 -27.20 0.39 10.28
N MET A 960 -26.95 1.68 9.96
CA MET A 960 -25.72 2.38 10.36
C MET A 960 -25.53 2.50 11.89
N ARG A 961 -26.61 2.42 12.67
CA ARG A 961 -26.61 2.58 14.13
C ARG A 961 -26.58 1.26 14.90
N ASP A 962 -26.80 0.13 14.24
CA ASP A 962 -26.89 -1.16 14.90
C ASP A 962 -25.53 -1.57 15.52
N PRO A 963 -25.43 -1.74 16.85
CA PRO A 963 -24.19 -2.15 17.51
C PRO A 963 -23.74 -3.59 17.16
N GLN A 964 -24.60 -4.41 16.56
CA GLN A 964 -24.24 -5.70 15.95
C GLN A 964 -23.53 -5.51 14.60
N TYR A 965 -23.88 -4.45 13.86
CA TYR A 965 -23.40 -4.14 12.51
C TYR A 965 -22.75 -2.75 12.38
N PRO A 966 -21.75 -2.40 13.22
CA PRO A 966 -21.07 -1.11 13.11
C PRO A 966 -20.41 -0.96 11.74
N VAL A 967 -20.37 0.28 11.24
CA VAL A 967 -19.83 0.65 9.92
C VAL A 967 -18.41 0.08 9.72
N ARG A 968 -18.32 -0.94 8.85
CA ARG A 968 -17.10 -1.69 8.48
C ARG A 968 -17.09 -1.96 6.97
N SER A 969 -15.92 -2.33 6.44
CA SER A 969 -15.78 -2.84 5.07
C SER A 969 -16.65 -4.04 4.77
N TYR A 970 -16.78 -4.97 5.72
CA TYR A 970 -17.55 -6.21 5.58
C TYR A 970 -17.98 -6.74 6.95
N LEU A 971 -19.07 -7.51 7.01
CA LEU A 971 -19.75 -7.84 8.27
C LEU A 971 -20.17 -9.31 8.47
N ASP A 972 -20.01 -10.22 7.49
CA ASP A 972 -20.44 -11.62 7.67
C ASP A 972 -19.28 -12.56 8.06
N PRO A 973 -19.29 -13.17 9.27
CA PRO A 973 -18.22 -14.04 9.73
C PRO A 973 -18.33 -15.50 9.25
N ASP A 974 -19.48 -15.92 8.74
CA ASP A 974 -19.71 -17.32 8.32
C ASP A 974 -19.30 -17.56 6.85
N LEU A 975 -19.26 -16.50 6.03
CA LEU A 975 -18.84 -16.53 4.62
C LEU A 975 -17.31 -16.58 4.42
N LEU A 976 -16.49 -15.92 5.26
CA LEU A 976 -15.03 -15.82 5.07
C LEU A 976 -14.21 -16.16 6.32
N TYR A 977 -13.83 -17.43 6.44
CA TYR A 977 -13.10 -17.98 7.60
C TYR A 977 -11.59 -17.61 7.64
N GLY A 978 -11.27 -16.32 7.72
CA GLY A 978 -9.88 -15.87 7.88
C GLY A 978 -9.55 -14.38 7.72
N VAL A 979 -10.52 -13.51 7.39
CA VAL A 979 -10.29 -12.08 7.13
C VAL A 979 -10.85 -11.24 8.28
N GLU A 980 -10.12 -10.22 8.73
CA GLU A 980 -10.65 -9.21 9.67
C GLU A 980 -11.21 -8.01 8.89
N GLY A 981 -12.40 -7.52 9.26
CA GLY A 981 -12.98 -6.31 8.65
C GLY A 981 -12.22 -5.03 9.03
N PHE A 982 -12.22 -4.06 8.13
CA PHE A 982 -11.45 -2.81 8.23
C PHE A 982 -12.37 -1.58 8.21
N VAL A 983 -11.85 -0.42 8.63
CA VAL A 983 -12.53 0.87 8.52
C VAL A 983 -11.78 1.76 7.54
N TYR A 984 -12.40 2.06 6.40
CA TYR A 984 -11.96 3.12 5.49
C TYR A 984 -12.49 4.45 6.02
N GLU A 985 -11.72 5.05 6.95
CA GLU A 985 -12.17 6.20 7.75
C GLU A 985 -12.69 7.35 6.89
N ALA A 986 -12.02 7.71 5.78
CA ALA A 986 -12.39 8.87 4.96
C ALA A 986 -13.76 8.80 4.28
N GLN A 987 -14.08 7.68 3.61
CA GLN A 987 -15.39 7.47 2.98
C GLN A 987 -16.52 7.62 4.01
N SER A 988 -16.24 7.20 5.25
CA SER A 988 -17.16 7.30 6.38
C SER A 988 -17.21 8.72 6.96
N LEU A 989 -16.07 9.41 7.13
CA LEU A 989 -15.93 10.63 7.94
C LEU A 989 -16.49 11.91 7.31
N CYS A 990 -16.66 11.97 5.98
CA CYS A 990 -17.46 13.05 5.37
C CYS A 990 -18.94 12.95 5.75
N PHE A 991 -19.46 11.76 6.06
CA PHE A 991 -20.86 11.51 6.41
C PHE A 991 -21.07 11.31 7.92
N LEU A 992 -20.01 10.97 8.67
CA LEU A 992 -19.99 10.86 10.13
C LEU A 992 -19.58 12.17 10.84
N GLN A 993 -19.66 13.33 10.17
CA GLN A 993 -19.36 14.65 10.76
C GLN A 993 -20.11 14.90 12.08
N THR A 994 -21.34 14.38 12.19
CA THR A 994 -22.17 14.38 13.42
C THR A 994 -21.54 13.63 14.60
N TYR A 995 -20.79 12.54 14.37
CA TYR A 995 -20.22 11.70 15.42
C TYR A 995 -18.79 12.09 15.84
N ALA A 996 -18.07 12.85 15.01
CA ALA A 996 -16.79 13.44 15.39
C ALA A 996 -16.96 14.69 16.30
N THR A 997 -18.10 15.38 16.16
CA THR A 997 -18.44 16.62 16.86
C THR A 997 -19.31 16.39 18.11
N THR A 998 -20.17 15.37 18.12
CA THR A 998 -20.96 14.99 19.30
C THR A 998 -20.10 14.31 20.38
N PRO A 999 -20.21 14.69 21.67
CA PRO A 999 -19.49 14.01 22.76
C PRO A 999 -19.81 12.51 22.84
N GLY A 1000 -18.79 11.65 22.67
CA GLY A 1000 -19.00 10.20 22.60
C GLY A 1000 -17.75 9.36 22.92
N PRO A 1001 -17.92 8.06 23.25
CA PRO A 1001 -16.87 7.22 23.84
C PRO A 1001 -15.69 6.87 22.92
N TYR A 1002 -15.77 7.23 21.63
CA TYR A 1002 -14.74 6.93 20.62
C TYR A 1002 -13.95 8.16 20.15
N GLN A 1003 -14.45 9.38 20.41
CA GLN A 1003 -13.82 10.65 20.00
C GLN A 1003 -12.36 10.74 20.48
N GLY A 1004 -12.11 10.39 21.75
CA GLY A 1004 -10.77 10.35 22.36
C GLY A 1004 -9.90 9.14 21.99
N ARG A 1005 -10.29 8.30 21.02
CA ARG A 1005 -9.43 7.23 20.47
C ARG A 1005 -8.68 7.70 19.23
N ALA A 1006 -9.35 8.30 18.24
CA ALA A 1006 -8.73 8.81 17.02
C ALA A 1006 -7.61 9.82 17.33
N GLN A 1007 -7.87 10.78 18.24
CA GLN A 1007 -6.87 11.75 18.71
C GLN A 1007 -5.62 11.11 19.35
N LYS A 1008 -5.73 9.91 19.95
CA LYS A 1008 -4.61 9.24 20.62
C LYS A 1008 -3.70 8.51 19.64
N GLU A 1009 -4.22 8.00 18.54
CA GLU A 1009 -3.40 7.26 17.58
C GLU A 1009 -2.43 8.17 16.83
N TYR A 1010 -2.85 9.37 16.38
CA TYR A 1010 -1.89 10.36 15.84
C TYR A 1010 -0.84 10.78 16.89
N LYS A 1011 -1.26 11.02 18.15
CA LYS A 1011 -0.35 11.28 19.29
C LYS A 1011 0.56 10.06 19.62
N ARG A 1012 0.35 8.89 19.00
CA ARG A 1012 1.15 7.64 19.16
C ARG A 1012 1.99 7.30 17.92
N THR A 1013 1.73 7.90 16.75
CA THR A 1013 2.37 7.53 15.47
C THR A 1013 2.99 8.68 14.69
N GLY A 1014 2.53 9.91 14.87
CA GLY A 1014 2.89 11.05 14.00
C GLY A 1014 2.32 10.97 12.57
N PHE A 1015 1.53 9.94 12.23
CA PHE A 1015 1.10 9.68 10.86
C PHE A 1015 -0.40 9.38 10.72
N VAL A 1016 -0.92 9.69 9.53
CA VAL A 1016 -2.24 9.26 9.02
C VAL A 1016 -2.07 7.97 8.20
N PHE A 1017 -3.04 7.06 8.28
CA PHE A 1017 -2.99 5.73 7.67
C PHE A 1017 -4.10 5.53 6.62
N GLU A 1018 -3.90 4.53 5.76
CA GLU A 1018 -4.82 4.10 4.69
C GLU A 1018 -6.15 3.59 5.25
N GLN A 1019 -6.07 2.75 6.29
CA GLN A 1019 -7.21 2.15 6.99
C GLN A 1019 -6.92 2.00 8.49
N TYR A 1020 -7.98 1.83 9.29
CA TYR A 1020 -7.89 1.68 10.74
C TYR A 1020 -8.59 0.39 11.21
N ASN A 1021 -8.04 -0.24 12.24
CA ASN A 1021 -8.56 -1.51 12.79
C ASN A 1021 -9.78 -1.28 13.70
N ASP A 1022 -10.89 -1.96 13.41
CA ASP A 1022 -12.19 -1.75 14.07
C ASP A 1022 -12.16 -1.89 15.60
N LYS A 1023 -11.48 -2.93 16.12
CA LYS A 1023 -11.44 -3.26 17.56
C LYS A 1023 -10.54 -2.32 18.36
N THR A 1024 -9.40 -1.92 17.78
CA THR A 1024 -8.32 -1.23 18.51
C THR A 1024 -8.18 0.25 18.16
N GLY A 1025 -8.70 0.69 17.00
CA GLY A 1025 -8.41 1.99 16.41
C GLY A 1025 -7.01 2.09 15.78
N LYS A 1026 -6.18 1.04 15.82
CA LYS A 1026 -4.80 1.10 15.33
C LYS A 1026 -4.76 1.28 13.81
N GLY A 1027 -4.00 2.27 13.33
CA GLY A 1027 -3.71 2.46 11.91
C GLY A 1027 -2.97 1.26 11.28
N GLN A 1028 -3.27 0.96 10.02
CA GLN A 1028 -2.76 -0.19 9.27
C GLN A 1028 -2.40 0.17 7.82
N ARG A 1029 -1.69 -0.75 7.14
CA ARG A 1029 -1.21 -0.63 5.76
C ARG A 1029 -0.38 0.66 5.55
N SER A 1030 -0.66 1.45 4.51
CA SER A 1030 0.19 2.56 4.09
C SER A 1030 0.19 3.74 5.06
N TYR A 1031 1.36 4.36 5.23
CA TYR A 1031 1.61 5.60 5.97
C TYR A 1031 2.89 6.30 5.45
N PRO A 1032 2.99 7.65 5.49
CA PRO A 1032 1.87 8.59 5.64
C PRO A 1032 0.93 8.49 4.43
N PHE A 1033 -0.32 8.13 4.69
CA PHE A 1033 -1.39 8.10 3.70
C PHE A 1033 -2.22 9.35 3.90
N THR A 1034 -1.93 10.38 3.11
CA THR A 1034 -2.60 11.68 3.17
C THR A 1034 -3.44 11.93 1.94
N GLY A 1035 -3.84 10.85 1.24
CA GLY A 1035 -4.90 10.84 0.25
C GLY A 1035 -6.29 11.04 0.86
N TRP A 1036 -7.23 10.11 0.66
CA TRP A 1036 -8.60 10.23 1.20
C TRP A 1036 -8.64 10.55 2.71
N SER A 1037 -7.73 9.98 3.51
CA SER A 1037 -7.68 10.18 4.97
C SER A 1037 -7.40 11.64 5.39
N SER A 1038 -7.07 12.53 4.45
CA SER A 1038 -7.00 13.97 4.69
C SER A 1038 -8.36 14.65 4.89
N LEU A 1039 -9.47 14.03 4.47
CA LEU A 1039 -10.84 14.56 4.60
C LEU A 1039 -11.30 14.81 6.05
N ILE A 1040 -10.58 14.27 7.05
CA ILE A 1040 -10.74 14.65 8.46
C ILE A 1040 -10.61 16.17 8.69
N VAL A 1041 -9.89 16.90 7.83
CA VAL A 1041 -9.78 18.37 7.87
C VAL A 1041 -11.11 19.05 7.53
N LEU A 1042 -11.84 18.55 6.51
CA LEU A 1042 -13.18 19.05 6.17
C LEU A 1042 -14.23 18.59 7.20
N SER A 1043 -14.16 17.33 7.65
CA SER A 1043 -15.04 16.82 8.70
C SER A 1043 -14.96 17.69 9.97
N LYS A 1044 -13.77 18.18 10.32
CA LYS A 1044 -13.54 19.11 11.44
C LYS A 1044 -13.97 20.58 11.18
N SER A 1045 -14.16 21.02 9.94
CA SER A 1045 -14.46 22.45 9.66
C SER A 1045 -15.93 22.82 9.83
N GLY A 1046 -16.86 21.86 9.78
CA GLY A 1046 -18.30 22.15 9.76
C GLY A 1046 -18.79 22.84 8.48
N VAL A 1047 -17.92 22.97 7.46
CA VAL A 1047 -18.24 23.58 6.17
C VAL A 1047 -18.69 22.48 5.20
N ASP A 1048 -19.98 22.48 4.87
CA ASP A 1048 -20.52 21.70 3.75
C ASP A 1048 -19.95 22.21 2.43
N GLU A 1049 -19.22 21.37 1.68
CA GLU A 1049 -18.69 21.69 0.34
C GLU A 1049 -19.78 21.71 -0.77
N GLY A 1050 -21.01 21.28 -0.46
CA GLY A 1050 -22.16 21.27 -1.38
C GLY A 1050 -22.61 19.88 -1.83
N LEU A 1051 -21.98 18.81 -1.33
CA LEU A 1051 -22.35 17.40 -1.58
C LEU A 1051 -23.67 16.97 -0.89
N GLY A 1052 -24.45 17.93 -0.38
CA GLY A 1052 -25.82 17.72 0.11
C GLY A 1052 -25.93 17.15 1.52
N CYS A 1053 -24.82 17.00 2.26
CA CYS A 1053 -24.84 16.37 3.57
C CYS A 1053 -25.14 17.37 4.70
N VAL A 1054 -26.24 17.15 5.42
CA VAL A 1054 -26.62 17.78 6.71
C VAL A 1054 -26.70 19.31 6.73
N ARG A 1055 -27.82 19.85 6.22
CA ARG A 1055 -28.41 21.12 6.71
C ARG A 1055 -29.88 21.01 7.14
N SER A 1056 -30.44 19.80 7.19
CA SER A 1056 -31.86 19.55 7.45
C SER A 1056 -32.10 18.37 8.40
N CYS A 1057 -31.56 18.50 9.63
CA CYS A 1057 -31.93 17.75 10.84
C CYS A 1057 -31.71 18.68 12.03
#